data_AF-A0A899G2N8-F1
#
_entry.id   AF-A0A899G2N8-F1
#
_cell.length_a   1.000
_cell.length_b   1.000
_cell.length_c   1.000
_cell.angle_alpha   90.00
_cell.angle_beta   90.00
_cell.angle_gamma   90.00
#
_symmetry.space_group_name_H-M   'P 1'
#
loop_
_entity.id
_entity.type
_entity.pdbx_description
1 polymer ?
#
loop_
_entity_poly.entity_id
_entity_poly.type
_entity_poly.pdbx_seq_one_letter_code
_entity_poly.pdbx_strand_id
1 'polypeptide(L)'
;MNWRRGNCRDSFFPRKILSFYRELRILAIETSCDDTSVCLLENNKYQGPVQVVYHKTQRSLNENEKFGGIHPQVSIISHQRNLSHILKQAFDQHIRGQQNIDLIAATQGPGMVGSLSVGLNTAKGLSVALGVPLIGIHHMQAHSLTPRLINSGKFPEFPYLSLLLSGGHTLLIRSRSVIDHDILASTLDISVGDMIDKCARLLKVDWNGMMPGQALENWSKSGDTSIDTGSVWDLPDILMKTAENQSKLAFSFSGLGSCVDRIVKRSSLTESQLKSLARSLQISAFTHISHRLLLGLKKIDDYITGIVISGGVARNSFLKTIPYKHLPLFFPPTELSMIAWTAYEMYNLGYVSDLSILPIRKWPIDRLLELGKYKGYGKTTVHFSFKGLSVYSNLTMVDGILDISLPTFDLNSYINNYKGYTRIERLIFISERCSILSVEALKFAIELSQTETLDVVLYEKLVIGLQQKDPSDCNIALNTEWIHETKNDIKNTLQKLNSELKNYKNSFIKESIRMGYKDLADYYYLCRDLENSLKFYLKACEYCTTSKHNMDTLVNVIKIFLELKDFVNVNTYFAKIQNMFFKNEVTSKIEVISGLIYLNMENYKEAALKFCMIKTGEDMEFDDIISVNDLVIYAVVCALSSFSRSELKQYIIENDGFWTLHELEPQVFEIVIAFYSSNYLKCFDILNRLKNDFMLDIYLNRHVDNLFLYIRQSAYISYLKPFSYVDLRKMADSFLFLLNNMEKELIQLILESKICAKIDNINKFLIILEPYQQDMVYEKILKISNEYKRSAKLSLIHMELVKKVKFIIDYILIYIGKLGSSL
;
A
#
# COMPACT_ATOMS: atom_id res chain seq x y z
N MET A 1 21.70 17.83 -53.62
CA MET A 1 22.36 18.39 -52.41
C MET A 1 23.22 17.30 -51.80
N ASN A 2 24.54 17.51 -51.79
CA ASN A 2 25.55 16.58 -51.29
C ASN A 2 25.50 16.47 -49.76
N TRP A 3 25.32 15.26 -49.22
CA TRP A 3 25.76 14.93 -47.86
C TRP A 3 26.82 13.85 -47.95
N ARG A 4 28.04 14.23 -47.54
CA ARG A 4 29.24 13.40 -47.53
C ARG A 4 29.05 12.22 -46.58
N ARG A 5 29.34 11.01 -47.08
CA ARG A 5 29.60 9.81 -46.28
C ARG A 5 30.86 10.05 -45.44
N GLY A 6 30.68 10.20 -44.12
CA GLY A 6 31.76 10.08 -43.14
C GLY A 6 31.79 8.64 -42.63
N ASN A 7 32.84 7.91 -43.00
CA ASN A 7 33.19 6.62 -42.40
C ASN A 7 33.44 6.78 -40.90
N CYS A 8 32.67 6.09 -40.06
CA CYS A 8 33.14 5.67 -38.75
C CYS A 8 33.12 4.14 -38.75
N ARG A 9 34.32 3.58 -38.98
CA ARG A 9 34.62 2.16 -38.80
C ARG A 9 34.34 1.76 -37.37
N ASP A 10 33.88 0.52 -37.24
CA ASP A 10 33.84 -0.27 -36.02
C ASP A 10 35.07 -0.04 -35.14
N SER A 11 34.82 0.45 -33.93
CA SER A 11 35.69 0.21 -32.79
C SER A 11 34.82 -0.12 -31.58
N PHE A 12 34.18 -1.28 -31.62
CA PHE A 12 33.75 -2.03 -30.44
C PHE A 12 35.02 -2.49 -29.69
N PHE A 13 35.75 -1.55 -29.08
CA PHE A 13 36.74 -1.90 -28.08
C PHE A 13 36.02 -2.06 -26.74
N PRO A 14 36.16 -3.19 -26.04
CA PRO A 14 35.61 -3.35 -24.70
C PRO A 14 36.28 -2.32 -23.78
N ARG A 15 35.47 -1.50 -23.08
CA ARG A 15 35.88 -0.49 -22.07
C ARG A 15 36.63 -1.07 -20.85
N LYS A 16 37.25 -2.26 -20.95
CA LYS A 16 37.80 -3.02 -19.82
C LYS A 16 39.33 -2.92 -19.63
N ILE A 17 40.07 -2.11 -20.40
CA ILE A 17 41.56 -2.13 -20.32
C ILE A 17 42.21 -0.78 -19.91
N LEU A 18 41.45 0.30 -19.66
CA LEU A 18 42.00 1.59 -19.18
C LEU A 18 41.59 1.95 -17.73
N SER A 19 41.25 0.97 -16.89
CA SER A 19 40.68 1.21 -15.55
C SER A 19 41.70 1.56 -14.45
N PHE A 20 42.98 1.72 -14.75
CA PHE A 20 44.01 1.93 -13.71
C PHE A 20 44.15 3.40 -13.24
N TYR A 21 43.48 4.36 -13.90
CA TYR A 21 43.67 5.80 -13.63
C TYR A 21 42.39 6.67 -13.63
N ARG A 22 41.20 6.14 -13.33
CA ARG A 22 39.98 6.97 -13.42
C ARG A 22 39.63 7.73 -12.13
N GLU A 23 39.64 9.05 -12.25
CA GLU A 23 39.05 10.05 -11.34
C GLU A 23 37.52 9.89 -11.34
N LEU A 24 36.86 9.95 -10.17
CA LEU A 24 35.39 9.98 -10.09
C LEU A 24 34.93 11.44 -10.09
N ARG A 25 34.15 11.84 -11.10
CA ARG A 25 33.59 13.20 -11.20
C ARG A 25 32.07 13.22 -11.06
N ILE A 26 31.57 14.00 -10.11
CA ILE A 26 30.15 14.13 -9.78
C ILE A 26 29.69 15.56 -10.06
N LEU A 27 28.73 15.71 -10.97
CA LEU A 27 28.05 16.97 -11.23
C LEU A 27 26.73 17.02 -10.45
N ALA A 28 26.63 17.91 -9.46
CA ALA A 28 25.46 18.05 -8.62
C ALA A 28 24.70 19.35 -8.91
N ILE A 29 23.37 19.27 -8.89
CA ILE A 29 22.45 20.39 -9.11
C ILE A 29 21.49 20.51 -7.91
N GLU A 30 21.41 21.70 -7.32
CA GLU A 30 20.47 22.03 -6.24
C GLU A 30 19.48 23.11 -6.71
N THR A 31 18.19 22.82 -6.58
CA THR A 31 17.07 23.72 -6.92
C THR A 31 15.86 23.48 -6.01
N SER A 32 16.05 23.45 -4.69
CA SER A 32 14.97 23.15 -3.74
C SER A 32 13.93 24.26 -3.57
N CYS A 33 14.39 25.51 -3.38
CA CYS A 33 13.54 26.65 -3.04
C CYS A 33 13.97 27.93 -3.78
N ASP A 34 15.10 28.51 -3.37
CA ASP A 34 15.50 29.89 -3.70
C ASP A 34 16.93 30.01 -4.26
N ASP A 35 17.78 29.02 -3.99
CA ASP A 35 19.16 28.94 -4.49
C ASP A 35 19.25 28.00 -5.70
N THR A 36 19.85 28.50 -6.79
CA THR A 36 20.30 27.65 -7.91
C THR A 36 21.78 27.39 -7.72
N SER A 37 22.18 26.16 -7.40
CA SER A 37 23.60 25.82 -7.30
C SER A 37 24.00 24.64 -8.18
N VAL A 38 25.22 24.73 -8.70
CA VAL A 38 25.88 23.65 -9.43
C VAL A 38 27.24 23.43 -8.81
N CYS A 39 27.59 22.17 -8.59
CA CYS A 39 28.87 21.77 -8.04
C CYS A 39 29.47 20.63 -8.86
N LEU A 40 30.78 20.71 -9.12
CA LEU A 40 31.57 19.62 -9.66
C LEU A 40 32.53 19.15 -8.58
N LEU A 41 32.33 17.91 -8.14
CA LEU A 41 33.16 17.23 -7.15
C LEU A 41 34.03 16.20 -7.85
N GLU A 42 35.30 16.16 -7.50
CA GLU A 42 36.29 15.26 -8.06
C GLU A 42 36.99 14.47 -6.95
N ASN A 43 37.05 13.15 -7.12
CA ASN A 43 37.81 12.28 -6.26
C ASN A 43 38.91 11.59 -7.08
N ASN A 44 40.15 12.02 -6.84
CA ASN A 44 41.33 11.39 -7.41
C ASN A 44 42.03 10.56 -6.33
N LYS A 45 41.98 9.23 -6.48
CA LYS A 45 42.56 8.26 -5.53
C LYS A 45 44.04 8.48 -5.20
N TYR A 46 44.79 9.22 -6.04
CA TYR A 46 46.23 9.45 -5.88
C TYR A 46 46.59 10.89 -5.47
N GLN A 47 45.68 11.86 -5.55
CA GLN A 47 45.97 13.28 -5.26
C GLN A 47 45.42 13.78 -3.92
N GLY A 48 44.87 12.90 -3.09
CA GLY A 48 44.46 13.22 -1.72
C GLY A 48 42.93 13.22 -1.51
N PRO A 49 42.40 13.98 -0.53
CA PRO A 49 40.98 13.96 -0.20
C PRO A 49 40.10 14.49 -1.34
N VAL A 50 38.82 14.15 -1.32
CA VAL A 50 37.80 14.62 -2.27
C VAL A 50 37.83 16.15 -2.39
N GLN A 51 37.88 16.67 -3.62
CA GLN A 51 37.98 18.10 -3.90
C GLN A 51 36.74 18.61 -4.62
N VAL A 52 36.35 19.86 -4.33
CA VAL A 52 35.34 20.57 -5.12
C VAL A 52 36.07 21.44 -6.13
N VAL A 53 35.85 21.11 -7.41
CA VAL A 53 36.54 21.69 -8.56
C VAL A 53 35.82 22.95 -9.04
N TYR A 54 34.49 22.94 -8.93
CA TYR A 54 33.64 24.07 -9.28
C TYR A 54 32.46 24.11 -8.33
N HIS A 55 32.14 25.29 -7.80
CA HIS A 55 30.92 25.52 -7.06
C HIS A 55 30.44 26.94 -7.32
N LYS A 56 29.21 27.07 -7.77
CA LYS A 56 28.58 28.38 -7.99
C LYS A 56 27.13 28.32 -7.59
N THR A 57 26.73 29.27 -6.75
CA THR A 57 25.36 29.45 -6.27
C THR A 57 24.86 30.82 -6.68
N GLN A 58 23.69 30.88 -7.28
CA GLN A 58 22.99 32.11 -7.61
C GLN A 58 21.66 32.15 -6.86
N ARG A 59 21.51 33.16 -6.01
CA ARG A 59 20.33 33.35 -5.17
C ARG A 59 19.26 34.14 -5.93
N SER A 60 18.00 33.72 -5.82
CA SER A 60 16.84 34.47 -6.34
C SER A 60 16.37 35.60 -5.44
N LEU A 61 17.07 35.86 -4.33
CA LEU A 61 16.64 36.78 -3.25
C LEU A 61 16.27 38.18 -3.75
N ASN A 62 17.10 38.81 -4.58
CA ASN A 62 16.88 40.18 -5.06
C ASN A 62 15.61 40.32 -5.91
N GLU A 63 15.18 39.24 -6.57
CA GLU A 63 13.95 39.21 -7.37
C GLU A 63 12.72 39.00 -6.47
N ASN A 64 12.91 38.27 -5.37
CA ASN A 64 11.89 37.91 -4.38
C ASN A 64 11.65 38.99 -3.32
N GLU A 65 12.61 39.91 -3.08
CA GLU A 65 12.53 40.97 -2.07
C GLU A 65 11.27 41.85 -2.22
N LYS A 66 10.87 42.14 -3.47
CA LYS A 66 9.64 42.91 -3.79
C LYS A 66 8.36 42.26 -3.27
N PHE A 67 8.36 40.95 -3.06
CA PHE A 67 7.22 40.17 -2.59
C PHE A 67 7.27 39.88 -1.08
N GLY A 68 8.27 40.43 -0.37
CA GLY A 68 8.44 40.22 1.07
C GLY A 68 8.87 38.80 1.44
N GLY A 69 9.44 38.04 0.52
CA GLY A 69 9.89 36.67 0.75
C GLY A 69 9.91 35.82 -0.52
N ILE A 70 10.16 34.51 -0.38
CA ILE A 70 10.24 33.58 -1.51
C ILE A 70 8.87 33.48 -2.21
N HIS A 71 8.79 33.99 -3.44
CA HIS A 71 7.61 33.85 -4.28
C HIS A 71 7.79 32.65 -5.23
N PRO A 72 6.89 31.64 -5.22
CA PRO A 72 7.10 30.39 -5.96
C PRO A 72 7.31 30.59 -7.46
N GLN A 73 6.50 31.42 -8.12
CA GLN A 73 6.62 31.64 -9.57
C GLN A 73 7.91 32.35 -9.96
N VAL A 74 8.35 33.33 -9.16
CA VAL A 74 9.58 34.09 -9.42
C VAL A 74 10.78 33.16 -9.25
N SER A 75 10.76 32.32 -8.22
CA SER A 75 11.82 31.35 -7.95
C SER A 75 11.96 30.33 -9.09
N ILE A 76 10.86 29.81 -9.64
CA ILE A 76 10.89 28.88 -10.79
C ILE A 76 11.52 29.55 -12.02
N ILE A 77 11.10 30.77 -12.36
CA ILE A 77 11.63 31.53 -13.50
C ILE A 77 13.13 31.81 -13.29
N SER A 78 13.53 32.17 -12.07
CA SER A 78 14.92 32.40 -11.69
C SER A 78 15.77 31.14 -11.88
N HIS A 79 15.31 29.98 -11.42
CA HIS A 79 16.00 28.71 -11.64
C HIS A 79 16.14 28.38 -13.14
N GLN A 80 15.08 28.53 -13.93
CA GLN A 80 15.11 28.28 -15.37
C GLN A 80 16.11 29.19 -16.10
N ARG A 81 16.19 30.47 -15.69
CA ARG A 81 17.10 31.46 -16.28
C ARG A 81 18.56 31.19 -15.91
N ASN A 82 18.83 30.90 -14.63
CA ASN A 82 20.18 30.87 -14.10
C ASN A 82 20.87 29.50 -14.29
N LEU A 83 20.12 28.39 -14.19
CA LEU A 83 20.71 27.04 -14.20
C LEU A 83 21.50 26.75 -15.48
N SER A 84 20.96 27.11 -16.64
CA SER A 84 21.62 26.91 -17.93
C SER A 84 22.95 27.69 -18.04
N HIS A 85 23.00 28.91 -17.51
CA HIS A 85 24.19 29.75 -17.54
C HIS A 85 25.30 29.21 -16.62
N ILE A 86 24.93 28.78 -15.40
CA ILE A 86 25.87 28.23 -14.42
C ILE A 86 26.42 26.89 -14.91
N LEU A 87 25.57 26.02 -15.47
CA LEU A 87 26.01 24.77 -16.08
C LEU A 87 26.97 25.03 -17.23
N LYS A 88 26.64 25.95 -18.15
CA LYS A 88 27.53 26.30 -19.26
C LYS A 88 28.91 26.74 -18.77
N GLN A 89 28.98 27.57 -17.73
CA GLN A 89 30.26 27.97 -17.12
C GLN A 89 31.03 26.78 -16.55
N ALA A 90 30.36 25.86 -15.85
CA ALA A 90 30.98 24.64 -15.34
C ALA A 90 31.59 23.81 -16.48
N PHE A 91 30.84 23.62 -17.57
CA PHE A 91 31.30 22.88 -18.75
C PHE A 91 32.48 23.59 -19.44
N ASP A 92 32.36 24.89 -19.74
CA ASP A 92 33.38 25.66 -20.45
C ASP A 92 34.71 25.76 -19.68
N GLN A 93 34.66 25.79 -18.35
CA GLN A 93 35.85 25.95 -17.49
C GLN A 93 36.49 24.62 -17.09
N HIS A 94 35.69 23.60 -16.74
CA HIS A 94 36.19 22.41 -16.04
C HIS A 94 35.89 21.09 -16.76
N ILE A 95 35.15 21.09 -17.88
CA ILE A 95 34.76 19.88 -18.60
C ILE A 95 35.13 20.03 -20.08
N ARG A 96 36.40 19.74 -20.41
CA ARG A 96 36.94 19.83 -21.79
C ARG A 96 37.49 18.47 -22.25
N GLY A 97 37.22 18.08 -23.50
CA GLY A 97 37.88 16.94 -24.15
C GLY A 97 37.52 15.56 -23.59
N GLN A 98 38.53 14.75 -23.21
CA GLN A 98 38.40 13.38 -22.67
C GLN A 98 37.94 13.31 -21.19
N GLN A 99 37.66 14.45 -20.54
CA GLN A 99 37.21 14.49 -19.15
C GLN A 99 35.71 14.19 -19.07
N ASN A 100 35.37 13.01 -18.54
CA ASN A 100 33.99 12.57 -18.44
C ASN A 100 33.44 12.82 -17.04
N ILE A 101 32.22 13.33 -16.96
CA ILE A 101 31.38 13.21 -15.75
C ILE A 101 31.05 11.72 -15.60
N ASP A 102 31.09 11.20 -14.38
CA ASP A 102 30.74 9.79 -14.10
C ASP A 102 29.37 9.66 -13.43
N LEU A 103 28.92 10.70 -12.72
CA LEU A 103 27.65 10.71 -12.00
C LEU A 103 27.03 12.09 -12.05
N ILE A 104 25.72 12.14 -12.25
CA ILE A 104 24.92 13.36 -12.09
C ILE A 104 24.05 13.21 -10.86
N ALA A 105 24.03 14.23 -10.01
CA ALA A 105 23.18 14.29 -8.83
C ALA A 105 22.24 15.49 -8.92
N ALA A 106 21.01 15.34 -8.44
CA ALA A 106 20.10 16.46 -8.30
C ALA A 106 19.21 16.32 -7.09
N THR A 107 18.81 17.45 -6.52
CA THR A 107 17.88 17.47 -5.39
C THR A 107 16.51 17.00 -5.84
N GLN A 108 16.05 15.90 -5.24
CA GLN A 108 14.74 15.34 -5.53
C GLN A 108 13.67 15.86 -4.56
N GLY A 109 14.05 16.21 -3.32
CA GLY A 109 13.16 16.82 -2.33
C GLY A 109 13.74 16.71 -0.92
N PRO A 110 13.04 17.19 0.13
CA PRO A 110 11.83 18.02 0.07
C PRO A 110 12.09 19.43 -0.48
N GLY A 111 11.06 20.07 -1.01
CA GLY A 111 11.15 21.41 -1.59
C GLY A 111 9.93 21.82 -2.44
N MET A 112 10.03 22.95 -3.12
CA MET A 112 8.99 23.42 -4.04
C MET A 112 9.03 22.59 -5.32
N VAL A 113 7.94 21.85 -5.61
CA VAL A 113 7.86 20.92 -6.75
C VAL A 113 8.25 21.58 -8.08
N GLY A 114 7.81 22.82 -8.31
CA GLY A 114 8.17 23.60 -9.50
C GLY A 114 9.68 23.85 -9.60
N SER A 115 10.32 24.31 -8.53
CA SER A 115 11.77 24.52 -8.47
C SER A 115 12.55 23.21 -8.62
N LEU A 116 12.17 22.17 -7.88
CA LEU A 116 12.80 20.85 -7.93
C LEU A 116 12.74 20.25 -9.35
N SER A 117 11.62 20.45 -10.05
CA SER A 117 11.45 19.96 -11.42
C SER A 117 12.49 20.55 -12.39
N VAL A 118 12.90 21.82 -12.20
CA VAL A 118 13.88 22.48 -13.08
C VAL A 118 15.23 21.78 -12.99
N GLY A 119 15.77 21.61 -11.78
CA GLY A 119 17.05 20.93 -11.58
C GLY A 119 16.99 19.45 -11.93
N LEU A 120 15.95 18.73 -11.46
CA LEU A 120 15.83 17.29 -11.68
C LEU A 120 15.65 16.92 -13.15
N ASN A 121 14.85 17.67 -13.91
CA ASN A 121 14.67 17.40 -15.34
C ASN A 121 15.93 17.75 -16.14
N THR A 122 16.64 18.82 -15.76
CA THR A 122 17.93 19.17 -16.38
C THR A 122 18.96 18.06 -16.12
N ALA A 123 19.03 17.55 -14.90
CA ALA A 123 19.91 16.44 -14.52
C ALA A 123 19.59 15.16 -15.28
N LYS A 124 18.31 14.82 -15.46
CA LYS A 124 17.86 13.69 -16.30
C LYS A 124 18.29 13.87 -17.75
N GLY A 125 18.09 15.05 -18.32
CA GLY A 125 18.50 15.37 -19.69
C GLY A 125 20.01 15.19 -19.88
N LEU A 126 20.82 15.70 -18.95
CA LEU A 126 22.27 15.54 -18.96
C LEU A 126 22.69 14.07 -18.76
N SER A 127 22.03 13.33 -17.88
CA SER A 127 22.28 11.90 -17.64
C SER A 127 22.05 11.06 -18.90
N VAL A 128 20.96 11.33 -19.62
CA VAL A 128 20.67 10.69 -20.91
C VAL A 128 21.68 11.09 -21.97
N ALA A 129 21.99 12.38 -22.09
CA ALA A 129 22.90 12.90 -23.12
C ALA A 129 24.34 12.38 -22.96
N LEU A 130 24.81 12.24 -21.72
CA LEU A 130 26.17 11.77 -21.41
C LEU A 130 26.24 10.24 -21.21
N GLY A 131 25.11 9.56 -21.08
CA GLY A 131 25.04 8.13 -20.78
C GLY A 131 25.60 7.78 -19.40
N VAL A 132 25.39 8.64 -18.41
CA VAL A 132 25.93 8.53 -17.04
C VAL A 132 24.79 8.34 -16.03
N PRO A 133 24.99 7.60 -14.93
CA PRO A 133 23.98 7.43 -13.90
C PRO A 133 23.51 8.76 -13.29
N LEU A 134 22.27 8.76 -12.83
CA LEU A 134 21.63 9.84 -12.09
C LEU A 134 21.44 9.40 -10.63
N ILE A 135 21.54 10.31 -9.67
CA ILE A 135 21.10 10.09 -8.28
C ILE A 135 20.25 11.26 -7.78
N GLY A 136 19.05 10.94 -7.27
CA GLY A 136 18.16 11.87 -6.61
C GLY A 136 18.51 12.00 -5.14
N ILE A 137 18.83 13.20 -4.66
CA ILE A 137 19.30 13.42 -3.29
C ILE A 137 18.21 14.02 -2.42
N HIS A 138 18.11 13.52 -1.19
CA HIS A 138 17.27 14.10 -0.16
C HIS A 138 17.96 15.34 0.45
N HIS A 139 17.30 16.48 0.39
CA HIS A 139 17.84 17.78 0.81
C HIS A 139 18.20 17.80 2.31
N MET A 140 17.31 17.37 3.20
CA MET A 140 17.63 17.34 4.65
C MET A 140 18.74 16.34 5.00
N GLN A 141 18.79 15.18 4.33
CA GLN A 141 19.91 14.24 4.44
C GLN A 141 21.22 14.93 4.04
N ALA A 142 21.20 15.71 2.96
CA ALA A 142 22.37 16.44 2.52
C ALA A 142 22.87 17.44 3.56
N HIS A 143 21.97 18.19 4.21
CA HIS A 143 22.34 19.01 5.35
C HIS A 143 22.96 18.21 6.51
N SER A 144 22.43 17.02 6.81
CA SER A 144 22.93 16.16 7.90
C SER A 144 24.33 15.59 7.61
N LEU A 145 24.63 15.24 6.37
CA LEU A 145 25.89 14.59 5.97
C LEU A 145 26.99 15.59 5.62
N THR A 146 26.66 16.84 5.29
CA THR A 146 27.65 17.85 4.88
C THR A 146 28.82 18.03 5.85
N PRO A 147 28.65 18.01 7.19
CA PRO A 147 29.78 18.15 8.11
C PRO A 147 30.77 16.98 8.08
N ARG A 148 30.43 15.87 7.40
CA ARG A 148 31.36 14.76 7.14
C ARG A 148 32.34 15.03 6.00
N LEU A 149 32.14 16.11 5.25
CA LEU A 149 33.00 16.55 4.17
C LEU A 149 34.36 17.00 4.71
N ILE A 150 35.43 16.38 4.18
CA ILE A 150 36.80 16.46 4.69
C ILE A 150 37.42 17.82 4.38
N ASN A 151 37.91 18.52 5.42
CA ASN A 151 39.03 19.46 5.28
C ASN A 151 39.88 19.68 6.56
N SER A 152 39.67 18.94 7.67
CA SER A 152 40.39 19.20 8.94
C SER A 152 40.65 17.98 9.83
N GLY A 153 40.47 16.75 9.33
CA GLY A 153 40.83 15.51 10.05
C GLY A 153 39.88 15.08 11.18
N LYS A 154 38.84 15.85 11.50
CA LYS A 154 37.77 15.47 12.43
C LYS A 154 36.41 15.61 11.76
N PHE A 155 35.70 14.49 11.58
CA PHE A 155 34.34 14.44 11.07
C PHE A 155 33.45 13.61 12.01
N PRO A 156 32.13 13.85 12.04
CA PRO A 156 31.23 13.09 12.91
C PRO A 156 31.10 11.65 12.41
N GLU A 157 31.51 10.68 13.23
CA GLU A 157 31.27 9.25 12.99
C GLU A 157 29.84 8.87 13.37
N PHE A 158 29.25 7.88 12.71
CA PHE A 158 27.93 7.40 13.12
C PHE A 158 28.03 6.56 14.41
N PRO A 159 27.00 6.58 15.29
CA PRO A 159 25.80 7.41 15.21
C PRO A 159 26.03 8.81 15.81
N TYR A 160 25.45 9.84 15.19
CA TYR A 160 25.49 11.23 15.67
C TYR A 160 24.11 11.89 15.64
N LEU A 161 23.95 12.97 16.38
CA LEU A 161 22.69 13.71 16.46
C LEU A 161 22.75 15.00 15.62
N SER A 162 21.81 15.18 14.71
CA SER A 162 21.72 16.33 13.82
C SER A 162 20.58 17.26 14.23
N LEU A 163 20.92 18.51 14.53
CA LEU A 163 19.99 19.62 14.68
C LEU A 163 19.94 20.40 13.36
N LEU A 164 18.91 20.15 12.56
CA LEU A 164 18.72 20.78 11.25
C LEU A 164 17.81 22.00 11.38
N LEU A 165 18.37 23.20 11.17
CA LEU A 165 17.69 24.48 11.30
C LEU A 165 17.74 25.25 9.98
N SER A 166 16.64 25.20 9.23
CA SER A 166 16.47 25.90 7.95
C SER A 166 15.25 26.83 7.98
N GLY A 167 15.04 27.61 6.91
CA GLY A 167 13.83 28.40 6.71
C GLY A 167 12.55 27.55 6.69
N GLY A 168 12.62 26.29 6.25
CA GLY A 168 11.44 25.41 6.15
C GLY A 168 11.32 24.34 7.24
N HIS A 169 12.39 24.04 7.97
CA HIS A 169 12.48 22.87 8.83
C HIS A 169 13.25 23.16 10.13
N THR A 170 12.74 22.64 11.25
CA THR A 170 13.48 22.52 12.52
C THR A 170 13.34 21.08 13.00
N LEU A 171 14.39 20.29 12.82
CA LEU A 171 14.39 18.85 13.08
C LEU A 171 15.54 18.48 14.01
N LEU A 172 15.27 17.55 14.91
CA LEU A 172 16.26 16.82 15.69
C LEU A 172 16.26 15.38 15.20
N ILE A 173 17.35 14.96 14.57
CA ILE A 173 17.45 13.67 13.89
C ILE A 173 18.63 12.90 14.47
N ARG A 174 18.44 11.62 14.78
CA ARG A 174 19.54 10.69 15.05
C ARG A 174 19.93 10.01 13.75
N SER A 175 21.18 10.15 13.32
CA SER A 175 21.70 9.48 12.13
C SER A 175 22.56 8.29 12.54
N ARG A 176 22.19 7.08 12.12
CA ARG A 176 22.90 5.81 12.42
C ARG A 176 23.78 5.34 11.27
N SER A 177 23.45 5.73 10.05
CA SER A 177 24.27 5.52 8.86
C SER A 177 23.97 6.60 7.83
N VAL A 178 24.55 6.48 6.63
CA VAL A 178 24.26 7.37 5.49
C VAL A 178 22.78 7.30 5.08
N ILE A 179 22.10 6.18 5.35
CA ILE A 179 20.72 5.91 4.89
C ILE A 179 19.70 5.74 6.02
N ASP A 180 20.16 5.60 7.26
CA ASP A 180 19.31 5.30 8.43
C ASP A 180 19.26 6.51 9.38
N HIS A 181 18.09 7.14 9.45
CA HIS A 181 17.83 8.39 10.16
C HIS A 181 16.51 8.33 10.93
N ASP A 182 16.55 8.57 12.24
CA ASP A 182 15.35 8.66 13.09
C ASP A 182 15.02 10.12 13.41
N ILE A 183 13.77 10.53 13.22
CA ILE A 183 13.30 11.86 13.64
C ILE A 183 12.89 11.80 15.12
N LEU A 184 13.69 12.42 16.00
CA LEU A 184 13.40 12.48 17.44
C LEU A 184 12.47 13.62 17.83
N ALA A 185 12.61 14.76 17.14
CA ALA A 185 11.73 15.91 17.32
C ALA A 185 11.58 16.66 16.00
N SER A 186 10.38 17.17 15.76
CA SER A 186 10.05 18.05 14.64
C SER A 186 9.22 19.23 15.13
N THR A 187 9.10 20.25 14.28
CA THR A 187 8.24 21.40 14.54
C THR A 187 6.77 21.06 14.42
N LEU A 188 5.95 21.46 15.40
CA LEU A 188 4.50 21.31 15.38
C LEU A 188 3.79 22.38 14.54
N ASP A 189 4.38 23.58 14.43
CA ASP A 189 3.80 24.76 13.80
C ASP A 189 4.68 25.37 12.68
N ILE A 190 5.45 26.41 12.97
CA ILE A 190 6.29 27.17 12.04
C ILE A 190 7.76 26.94 12.37
N SER A 191 8.61 26.74 11.37
CA SER A 191 10.05 26.54 11.61
C SER A 191 10.66 27.75 12.33
N VAL A 192 11.81 27.56 13.01
CA VAL A 192 12.52 28.67 13.63
C VAL A 192 12.93 29.73 12.60
N GLY A 193 13.33 29.30 11.40
CA GLY A 193 13.75 30.21 10.33
C GLY A 193 12.60 31.07 9.81
N ASP A 194 11.45 30.47 9.52
CA ASP A 194 10.28 31.21 9.03
C ASP A 194 9.68 32.12 10.13
N MET A 195 9.74 31.70 11.40
CA MET A 195 9.39 32.57 12.53
C MET A 195 10.30 33.79 12.61
N ILE A 196 11.63 33.61 12.53
CA ILE A 196 12.60 34.70 12.55
C ILE A 196 12.38 35.64 11.36
N ASP A 197 12.19 35.10 10.14
CA ASP A 197 11.95 35.90 8.94
C ASP A 197 10.65 36.70 9.04
N LYS A 198 9.59 36.10 9.61
CA LYS A 198 8.32 36.79 9.86
C LYS A 198 8.50 37.92 10.87
N CYS A 199 9.26 37.71 11.93
CA CYS A 199 9.56 38.76 12.90
C CYS A 199 10.42 39.88 12.31
N ALA A 200 11.39 39.57 11.45
CA ALA A 200 12.18 40.58 10.74
C ALA A 200 11.31 41.52 9.91
N ARG A 201 10.28 40.98 9.22
CA ARG A 201 9.27 41.76 8.49
C ARG A 201 8.41 42.63 9.40
N LEU A 202 7.91 42.06 10.50
CA LEU A 202 7.07 42.79 11.46
C LEU A 202 7.82 43.97 12.10
N LEU A 203 9.11 43.79 12.37
CA LEU A 203 9.99 44.80 12.92
C LEU A 203 10.53 45.79 11.88
N LYS A 204 10.19 45.61 10.60
CA LYS A 204 10.62 46.45 9.48
C LYS A 204 12.13 46.62 9.39
N VAL A 205 12.87 45.52 9.60
CA VAL A 205 14.33 45.52 9.47
C VAL A 205 14.71 45.62 8.00
N ASP A 206 15.66 46.50 7.67
CA ASP A 206 16.23 46.60 6.32
C ASP A 206 17.14 45.41 6.03
N TRP A 207 16.90 44.73 4.90
CA TRP A 207 17.59 43.48 4.59
C TRP A 207 18.96 43.68 3.95
N ASN A 208 19.21 44.82 3.31
CA ASN A 208 20.51 45.16 2.69
C ASN A 208 21.08 44.03 1.80
N GLY A 209 20.21 43.33 1.06
CA GLY A 209 20.58 42.17 0.23
C GLY A 209 20.91 40.87 0.99
N MET A 210 20.66 40.82 2.30
CA MET A 210 20.78 39.63 3.15
C MET A 210 19.43 38.91 3.32
N MET A 211 19.47 37.66 3.79
CA MET A 211 18.26 36.96 4.22
C MET A 211 17.61 37.68 5.43
N PRO A 212 16.27 37.72 5.55
CA PRO A 212 15.59 38.48 6.61
C PRO A 212 16.07 38.11 8.01
N GLY A 213 16.22 36.81 8.32
CA GLY A 213 16.74 36.37 9.60
C GLY A 213 18.22 36.70 9.84
N GLN A 214 19.04 36.73 8.78
CA GLN A 214 20.43 37.18 8.88
C GLN A 214 20.51 38.69 9.14
N ALA A 215 19.64 39.48 8.50
CA ALA A 215 19.52 40.91 8.74
C ALA A 215 19.06 41.18 10.18
N LEU A 216 18.07 40.44 10.68
CA LEU A 216 17.60 40.55 12.07
C LEU A 216 18.71 40.24 13.08
N GLU A 217 19.49 39.17 12.84
CA GLU A 217 20.63 38.82 13.68
C GLU A 217 21.67 39.96 13.70
N ASN A 218 22.05 40.47 12.53
CA ASN A 218 23.01 41.56 12.41
C ASN A 218 22.54 42.85 13.08
N TRP A 219 21.24 43.14 13.00
CA TRP A 219 20.61 44.32 13.57
C TRP A 219 20.49 44.26 15.11
N SER A 220 20.55 43.06 15.70
CA SER A 220 20.36 42.82 17.15
C SER A 220 21.59 42.20 17.86
N LYS A 221 22.78 42.39 17.28
CA LYS A 221 24.06 41.85 17.78
C LYS A 221 24.36 42.24 19.22
N SER A 222 25.06 41.35 19.94
CA SER A 222 25.60 41.64 21.27
C SER A 222 26.72 42.68 21.21
N GLY A 223 26.62 43.75 22.00
CA GLY A 223 27.63 44.82 22.09
C GLY A 223 27.27 46.11 21.37
N ASP A 224 26.12 46.18 20.69
CA ASP A 224 25.59 47.42 20.14
C ASP A 224 25.06 48.31 21.27
N THR A 225 25.73 49.44 21.52
CA THR A 225 25.37 50.43 22.57
C THR A 225 24.07 51.17 22.27
N SER A 226 23.49 51.00 21.07
CA SER A 226 22.20 51.57 20.70
C SER A 226 21.00 50.71 21.13
N ILE A 227 21.22 49.53 21.72
CA ILE A 227 20.16 48.62 22.18
C ILE A 227 19.74 48.98 23.60
N ASP A 228 18.43 49.11 23.82
CA ASP A 228 17.85 49.32 25.15
C ASP A 228 17.99 48.03 25.99
N THR A 229 18.76 48.11 27.08
CA THR A 229 18.96 47.02 28.04
C THR A 229 18.02 47.10 29.24
N GLY A 230 17.20 48.15 29.37
CA GLY A 230 16.28 48.35 30.49
C GLY A 230 14.90 47.75 30.28
N SER A 231 14.44 47.62 29.02
CA SER A 231 13.12 47.05 28.71
C SER A 231 13.09 45.53 28.86
N VAL A 232 12.15 45.03 29.67
CA VAL A 232 11.86 43.59 29.83
C VAL A 232 10.61 43.24 29.01
N TRP A 233 10.74 42.24 28.14
CA TRP A 233 9.67 41.80 27.25
C TRP A 233 9.05 40.49 27.74
N ASP A 234 7.74 40.49 27.96
CA ASP A 234 6.99 39.28 28.34
C ASP A 234 6.74 38.39 27.10
N LEU A 235 7.74 37.57 26.76
CA LEU A 235 7.65 36.57 25.70
C LEU A 235 7.22 35.22 26.28
N PRO A 236 6.41 34.43 25.55
CA PRO A 236 5.87 33.19 26.07
C PRO A 236 6.95 32.13 26.29
N ASP A 237 6.91 31.45 27.44
CA ASP A 237 7.72 30.26 27.68
C ASP A 237 7.23 29.08 26.83
N ILE A 238 8.03 28.70 25.83
CA ILE A 238 7.64 27.77 24.78
C ILE A 238 7.59 26.33 25.31
N LEU A 239 6.40 25.73 25.34
CA LEU A 239 6.18 24.35 25.79
C LEU A 239 6.76 24.07 27.20
N MET A 240 6.70 25.06 28.11
CA MET A 240 7.19 24.93 29.49
C MET A 240 6.08 24.96 30.55
N LYS A 241 4.81 25.18 30.17
CA LYS A 241 3.70 25.42 31.11
C LYS A 241 3.27 24.20 31.94
N THR A 242 3.44 22.99 31.42
CA THR A 242 3.01 21.75 32.08
C THR A 242 4.15 20.73 32.10
N ALA A 243 4.17 19.83 33.08
CA ALA A 243 5.19 18.76 33.16
C ALA A 243 5.22 17.88 31.90
N GLU A 244 4.06 17.62 31.30
CA GLU A 244 3.93 16.91 30.03
C GLU A 244 4.60 17.68 28.88
N ASN A 245 4.35 18.99 28.75
CA ASN A 245 4.98 19.82 27.73
C ASN A 245 6.50 19.96 27.93
N GLN A 246 6.95 20.01 29.19
CA GLN A 246 8.37 20.06 29.52
C GLN A 246 9.11 18.80 29.08
N SER A 247 8.49 17.62 29.14
CA SER A 247 9.11 16.34 28.72
C SER A 247 8.89 15.96 27.24
N LYS A 248 8.05 16.71 26.51
CA LYS A 248 7.72 16.48 25.10
C LYS A 248 8.89 16.83 24.16
N LEU A 249 9.26 15.90 23.28
CA LEU A 249 10.29 16.14 22.24
C LEU A 249 9.64 16.73 20.98
N ALA A 250 9.35 18.03 21.02
CA ALA A 250 8.81 18.76 19.88
C ALA A 250 9.24 20.23 19.89
N PHE A 251 9.31 20.85 18.72
CA PHE A 251 9.55 22.28 18.57
C PHE A 251 8.25 23.04 18.30
N SER A 252 8.17 24.30 18.73
CA SER A 252 7.05 25.19 18.45
C SER A 252 7.53 26.63 18.52
N PHE A 253 7.12 27.49 17.58
CA PHE A 253 7.59 28.88 17.51
C PHE A 253 6.49 29.88 17.17
N SER A 254 5.26 29.44 16.86
CA SER A 254 4.17 30.34 16.45
C SER A 254 3.78 31.36 17.53
N GLY A 255 3.86 30.95 18.81
CA GLY A 255 3.56 31.80 19.95
C GLY A 255 4.46 33.04 20.05
N LEU A 256 5.74 32.92 19.68
CA LEU A 256 6.67 34.05 19.67
C LEU A 256 6.28 35.09 18.61
N GLY A 257 6.03 34.65 17.38
CA GLY A 257 5.65 35.53 16.27
C GLY A 257 4.37 36.32 16.57
N SER A 258 3.36 35.63 17.11
CA SER A 258 2.09 36.25 17.53
C SER A 258 2.24 37.21 18.72
N CYS A 259 3.22 36.96 19.60
CA CYS A 259 3.51 37.89 20.70
C CYS A 259 4.15 39.17 20.20
N VAL A 260 5.17 39.06 19.33
CA VAL A 260 5.82 40.22 18.72
C VAL A 260 4.85 41.07 17.91
N ASP A 261 3.98 40.46 17.10
CA ASP A 261 2.96 41.19 16.34
C ASP A 261 2.03 42.01 17.26
N ARG A 262 1.61 41.44 18.40
CA ARG A 262 0.78 42.15 19.39
C ARG A 262 1.53 43.31 20.06
N ILE A 263 2.80 43.13 20.41
CA ILE A 263 3.63 44.17 21.03
C ILE A 263 3.81 45.34 20.06
N VAL A 264 4.20 45.06 18.82
CA VAL A 264 4.44 46.09 17.79
C VAL A 264 3.17 46.87 17.44
N LYS A 265 2.00 46.22 17.45
CA LYS A 265 0.71 46.91 17.18
C LYS A 265 0.17 47.74 18.34
N ARG A 266 0.49 47.39 19.59
CA ARG A 266 -0.06 48.05 20.79
C ARG A 266 0.72 49.29 21.20
N SER A 267 2.01 49.36 20.87
CA SER A 267 2.91 50.42 21.34
C SER A 267 3.75 50.97 20.19
N SER A 268 3.85 52.29 20.08
CA SER A 268 4.84 52.95 19.21
C SER A 268 6.22 52.84 19.84
N LEU A 269 6.96 51.81 19.46
CA LEU A 269 8.30 51.51 19.96
C LEU A 269 9.38 52.31 19.22
N THR A 270 10.40 52.73 19.96
CA THR A 270 11.62 53.31 19.39
C THR A 270 12.49 52.24 18.71
N GLU A 271 13.39 52.63 17.81
CA GLU A 271 14.31 51.69 17.14
C GLU A 271 15.14 50.88 18.15
N SER A 272 15.60 51.55 19.22
CA SER A 272 16.35 50.91 20.33
C SER A 272 15.56 49.81 21.04
N GLN A 273 14.26 50.03 21.27
CA GLN A 273 13.36 49.04 21.86
C GLN A 273 13.04 47.89 20.89
N LEU A 274 12.88 48.18 19.59
CA LEU A 274 12.66 47.13 18.58
C LEU A 274 13.88 46.20 18.46
N LYS A 275 15.11 46.73 18.53
CA LYS A 275 16.34 45.93 18.59
C LYS A 275 16.39 45.06 19.85
N SER A 276 15.98 45.61 21.00
CA SER A 276 15.87 44.88 22.28
C SER A 276 14.87 43.72 22.21
N LEU A 277 13.72 43.95 21.58
CA LEU A 277 12.70 42.92 21.33
C LEU A 277 13.21 41.83 20.38
N ALA A 278 13.90 42.20 19.29
CA ALA A 278 14.52 41.26 18.35
C ALA A 278 15.55 40.34 19.03
N ARG A 279 16.37 40.92 19.93
CA ARG A 279 17.34 40.17 20.73
C ARG A 279 16.66 39.20 21.68
N SER A 280 15.63 39.66 22.40
CA SER A 280 14.87 38.83 23.35
C SER A 280 14.15 37.67 22.65
N LEU A 281 13.62 37.91 21.44
CA LEU A 281 13.04 36.87 20.58
C LEU A 281 14.05 35.78 20.24
N GLN A 282 15.24 36.15 19.75
CA GLN A 282 16.28 35.18 19.41
C GLN A 282 16.72 34.38 20.64
N ILE A 283 16.95 35.03 21.77
CA ILE A 283 17.31 34.35 23.03
C ILE A 283 16.24 33.32 23.40
N SER A 284 14.96 33.69 23.39
CA SER A 284 13.86 32.78 23.72
C SER A 284 13.79 31.59 22.75
N ALA A 285 13.88 31.84 21.44
CA ALA A 285 13.83 30.80 20.41
C ALA A 285 14.99 29.79 20.54
N PHE A 286 16.22 30.28 20.69
CA PHE A 286 17.40 29.42 20.83
C PHE A 286 17.48 28.73 22.20
N THR A 287 16.95 29.33 23.26
CA THR A 287 16.81 28.67 24.57
C THR A 287 15.86 27.47 24.48
N HIS A 288 14.73 27.61 23.79
CA HIS A 288 13.83 26.47 23.53
C HIS A 288 14.52 25.36 22.75
N ILE A 289 15.27 25.70 21.69
CA ILE A 289 16.05 24.73 20.91
C ILE A 289 17.06 23.99 21.82
N SER A 290 17.77 24.73 22.67
CA SER A 290 18.73 24.20 23.64
C SER A 290 18.08 23.17 24.56
N HIS A 291 16.92 23.51 25.12
CA HIS A 291 16.19 22.65 26.04
C HIS A 291 15.77 21.34 25.37
N ARG A 292 15.22 21.40 24.14
CA ARG A 292 14.81 20.20 23.39
C ARG A 292 15.99 19.34 22.97
N LEU A 293 17.14 19.95 22.64
CA LEU A 293 18.37 19.21 22.35
C LEU A 293 18.87 18.46 23.59
N LEU A 294 18.91 19.12 24.76
CA LEU A 294 19.32 18.47 26.02
C LEU A 294 18.34 17.34 26.42
N LEU A 295 17.04 17.53 26.23
CA LEU A 295 16.05 16.48 26.45
C LEU A 295 16.24 15.30 25.49
N GLY A 296 16.56 15.58 24.22
CA GLY A 296 16.85 14.56 23.22
C GLY A 296 18.05 13.71 23.63
N LEU A 297 19.14 14.36 24.05
CA LEU A 297 20.34 13.69 24.55
C LEU A 297 20.06 12.82 25.79
N LYS A 298 19.15 13.23 26.68
CA LYS A 298 18.76 12.43 27.86
C LYS A 298 17.91 11.21 27.54
N LYS A 299 17.14 11.25 26.45
CA LYS A 299 16.20 10.19 26.06
C LYS A 299 16.80 9.12 25.15
N ILE A 300 18.00 9.36 24.63
CA ILE A 300 18.68 8.40 23.76
C ILE A 300 19.52 7.48 24.63
N ASP A 301 19.21 6.19 24.61
CA ASP A 301 19.98 5.16 25.33
C ASP A 301 21.27 4.75 24.59
N ASP A 302 21.38 5.09 23.30
CA ASP A 302 22.53 4.77 22.44
C ASP A 302 23.70 5.76 22.66
N TYR A 303 24.94 5.28 22.53
CA TYR A 303 26.14 6.14 22.49
C TYR A 303 26.10 7.08 21.28
N ILE A 304 26.31 8.39 21.48
CA ILE A 304 26.36 9.40 20.41
C ILE A 304 27.78 9.97 20.34
N THR A 305 28.35 9.99 19.13
CA THR A 305 29.74 10.46 18.90
C THR A 305 29.86 11.99 18.90
N GLY A 306 28.79 12.71 18.56
CA GLY A 306 28.77 14.16 18.46
C GLY A 306 27.44 14.76 18.02
N ILE A 307 27.39 16.09 17.97
CA ILE A 307 26.21 16.85 17.56
C ILE A 307 26.55 17.64 16.29
N VAL A 308 25.80 17.39 15.24
CA VAL A 308 25.84 18.13 13.97
C VAL A 308 24.80 19.25 14.02
N ILE A 309 25.21 20.48 13.73
CA ILE A 309 24.29 21.62 13.60
C ILE A 309 24.41 22.16 12.17
N SER A 310 23.34 22.06 11.38
CA SER A 310 23.36 22.45 9.97
C SER A 310 22.04 23.06 9.48
N GLY A 311 22.07 23.66 8.28
CA GLY A 311 20.97 24.45 7.72
C GLY A 311 21.24 25.96 7.72
N GLY A 312 20.37 26.75 7.10
CA GLY A 312 20.55 28.19 6.93
C GLY A 312 20.61 28.99 8.24
N VAL A 313 19.89 28.54 9.28
CA VAL A 313 19.84 29.20 10.59
C VAL A 313 20.97 28.73 11.50
N ALA A 314 21.66 27.63 11.17
CA ALA A 314 22.76 27.07 11.95
C ALA A 314 23.94 28.03 12.13
N ARG A 315 24.08 29.02 11.25
CA ARG A 315 25.15 30.03 11.29
C ARG A 315 24.89 31.14 12.31
N ASN A 316 23.70 31.18 12.90
CA ASN A 316 23.33 32.22 13.85
C ASN A 316 24.19 32.13 15.12
N SER A 317 24.74 33.27 15.53
CA SER A 317 25.64 33.42 16.65
C SER A 317 25.03 33.03 18.01
N PHE A 318 23.72 33.15 18.17
CA PHE A 318 23.02 32.72 19.40
C PHE A 318 23.00 31.20 19.60
N LEU A 319 23.19 30.39 18.54
CA LEU A 319 23.39 28.94 18.69
C LEU A 319 24.72 28.60 19.35
N LYS A 320 25.75 29.44 19.16
CA LYS A 320 27.08 29.21 19.74
C LYS A 320 27.12 29.45 21.24
N THR A 321 26.15 30.19 21.78
CA THR A 321 26.05 30.48 23.22
C THR A 321 25.37 29.38 24.03
N ILE A 322 24.88 28.32 23.37
CA ILE A 322 24.15 27.24 24.03
C ILE A 322 25.12 26.31 24.77
N PRO A 323 24.90 26.00 26.07
CA PRO A 323 25.81 25.16 26.84
C PRO A 323 25.69 23.67 26.45
N TYR A 324 26.69 23.14 25.74
CA TYR A 324 26.83 21.71 25.42
C TYR A 324 28.12 21.17 26.04
N LYS A 325 28.07 20.68 27.29
CA LYS A 325 29.30 20.47 28.09
C LYS A 325 30.08 19.18 27.82
N HIS A 326 29.62 18.25 26.96
CA HIS A 326 30.23 16.91 26.90
C HIS A 326 30.37 16.24 25.51
N LEU A 327 29.89 16.84 24.41
CA LEU A 327 29.98 16.24 23.06
C LEU A 327 30.59 17.22 22.03
N PRO A 328 31.37 16.72 21.05
CA PRO A 328 31.92 17.56 19.99
C PRO A 328 30.80 18.11 19.09
N LEU A 329 30.88 19.40 18.78
CA LEU A 329 29.99 20.09 17.86
C LEU A 329 30.60 20.16 16.47
N PHE A 330 29.82 19.79 15.46
CA PHE A 330 30.20 19.82 14.06
C PHE A 330 29.30 20.78 13.28
N PHE A 331 29.91 21.73 12.60
CA PHE A 331 29.23 22.68 11.70
C PHE A 331 29.70 22.43 10.27
N PRO A 332 28.82 22.59 9.26
CA PRO A 332 29.21 22.41 7.87
C PRO A 332 30.18 23.52 7.41
N PRO A 333 31.19 23.20 6.58
CA PRO A 333 32.07 24.19 5.96
C PRO A 333 31.29 25.14 5.02
N THR A 334 31.79 26.36 4.83
CA THR A 334 31.08 27.45 4.14
C THR A 334 30.99 27.32 2.61
N GLU A 335 31.83 26.48 2.00
CA GLU A 335 32.19 26.60 0.57
C GLU A 335 31.69 25.47 -0.33
N LEU A 336 30.97 24.48 0.20
CA LEU A 336 30.81 23.19 -0.48
C LEU A 336 29.35 22.76 -0.66
N SER A 337 29.03 22.15 -1.80
CA SER A 337 27.67 21.69 -2.13
C SER A 337 27.33 20.38 -1.43
N MET A 338 26.37 20.47 -0.52
CA MET A 338 25.80 19.35 0.25
C MET A 338 25.30 18.19 -0.62
N ILE A 339 24.77 18.49 -1.81
CA ILE A 339 24.21 17.49 -2.72
C ILE A 339 25.30 16.65 -3.35
N ALA A 340 26.41 17.26 -3.75
CA ALA A 340 27.54 16.54 -4.33
C ALA A 340 28.15 15.56 -3.33
N TRP A 341 28.34 15.97 -2.07
CA TRP A 341 28.90 15.10 -1.04
C TRP A 341 27.99 13.93 -0.69
N THR A 342 26.69 14.19 -0.57
CA THR A 342 25.71 13.12 -0.28
C THR A 342 25.64 12.13 -1.43
N ALA A 343 25.67 12.62 -2.67
CA ALA A 343 25.76 11.78 -3.85
C ALA A 343 27.02 10.92 -3.83
N TYR A 344 28.17 11.48 -3.43
CA TYR A 344 29.40 10.72 -3.26
C TYR A 344 29.27 9.58 -2.23
N GLU A 345 28.77 9.87 -1.02
CA GLU A 345 28.61 8.84 0.01
C GLU A 345 27.59 7.76 -0.42
N MET A 346 26.45 8.16 -0.99
CA MET A 346 25.43 7.23 -1.46
C MET A 346 25.90 6.39 -2.66
N TYR A 347 26.63 7.00 -3.60
CA TYR A 347 27.15 6.29 -4.77
C TYR A 347 28.23 5.27 -4.39
N ASN A 348 29.08 5.58 -3.41
CA ASN A 348 30.05 4.62 -2.88
C ASN A 348 29.39 3.40 -2.21
N LEU A 349 28.19 3.58 -1.65
CA LEU A 349 27.36 2.49 -1.14
C LEU A 349 26.60 1.75 -2.26
N GLY A 350 26.75 2.17 -3.52
CA GLY A 350 26.16 1.54 -4.69
C GLY A 350 24.78 2.08 -5.08
N TYR A 351 24.29 3.16 -4.46
CA TYR A 351 22.98 3.72 -4.80
C TYR A 351 23.03 4.60 -6.04
N VAL A 352 22.09 4.37 -6.96
CA VAL A 352 21.78 5.22 -8.12
C VAL A 352 20.26 5.31 -8.27
N SER A 353 19.75 6.32 -8.95
CA SER A 353 18.33 6.52 -9.17
C SER A 353 17.93 6.24 -10.62
N ASP A 354 16.69 5.79 -10.80
CA ASP A 354 16.11 5.63 -12.14
C ASP A 354 15.70 6.99 -12.74
N LEU A 355 15.63 7.09 -14.07
CA LEU A 355 15.15 8.32 -14.73
C LEU A 355 13.66 8.62 -14.45
N SER A 356 12.91 7.64 -13.92
CA SER A 356 11.50 7.81 -13.52
C SER A 356 11.30 8.56 -12.19
N ILE A 357 12.35 8.93 -11.45
CA ILE A 357 12.20 9.67 -10.18
C ILE A 357 11.48 11.00 -10.38
N LEU A 358 10.54 11.34 -9.48
CA LEU A 358 9.78 12.58 -9.54
C LEU A 358 10.16 13.48 -8.36
N PRO A 359 10.02 14.81 -8.49
CA PRO A 359 10.24 15.73 -7.39
C PRO A 359 9.24 15.45 -6.26
N ILE A 360 9.73 15.40 -5.02
CA ILE A 360 8.94 15.07 -3.83
C ILE A 360 8.80 16.32 -2.97
N ARG A 361 7.57 16.81 -2.80
CA ARG A 361 7.29 18.04 -2.02
C ARG A 361 7.64 17.87 -0.53
N LYS A 362 7.08 16.83 0.08
CA LYS A 362 7.28 16.45 1.48
C LYS A 362 7.90 15.07 1.49
N TRP A 363 9.16 15.00 1.87
CA TRP A 363 9.92 13.77 1.96
C TRP A 363 10.46 13.69 3.39
N PRO A 364 9.89 12.81 4.24
CA PRO A 364 10.40 12.61 5.58
C PRO A 364 11.64 11.71 5.52
N ILE A 365 12.69 12.10 6.26
CA ILE A 365 14.04 11.53 6.12
C ILE A 365 14.15 10.09 6.65
N ASP A 366 13.25 9.69 7.55
CA ASP A 366 13.11 8.32 8.08
C ASP A 366 12.61 7.33 7.01
N ARG A 367 11.93 7.83 5.95
CA ARG A 367 11.49 7.03 4.80
C ARG A 367 12.32 7.31 3.55
N LEU A 368 13.63 7.47 3.74
CA LEU A 368 14.57 7.81 2.67
C LEU A 368 14.50 6.81 1.51
N LEU A 369 14.68 5.51 1.79
CA LEU A 369 14.76 4.48 0.74
C LEU A 369 13.41 4.18 0.08
N GLU A 370 12.32 4.20 0.86
CA GLU A 370 10.96 3.92 0.39
C GLU A 370 10.53 4.89 -0.72
N LEU A 371 10.80 6.18 -0.54
CA LEU A 371 10.33 7.24 -1.43
C LEU A 371 11.40 7.68 -2.45
N GLY A 372 12.69 7.46 -2.17
CA GLY A 372 13.81 7.86 -3.03
C GLY A 372 14.02 7.01 -4.28
N LYS A 373 13.44 5.79 -4.33
CA LYS A 373 13.55 4.85 -5.47
C LYS A 373 15.00 4.61 -5.94
N TYR A 374 15.89 4.30 -5.00
CA TYR A 374 17.28 3.97 -5.30
C TYR A 374 17.43 2.52 -5.77
N LYS A 375 18.19 2.29 -6.85
CA LYS A 375 18.68 0.99 -7.30
C LYS A 375 20.08 0.77 -6.71
N GLY A 376 20.31 -0.37 -6.06
CA GLY A 376 21.64 -0.76 -5.59
C GLY A 376 22.44 -1.48 -6.68
N TYR A 377 23.69 -1.06 -6.92
CA TYR A 377 24.70 -1.92 -7.54
C TYR A 377 25.02 -3.06 -6.56
N GLY A 378 24.93 -4.30 -7.03
CA GLY A 378 25.16 -5.49 -6.22
C GLY A 378 26.46 -5.45 -5.41
N LYS A 379 26.33 -5.12 -4.13
CA LYS A 379 27.00 -5.80 -3.03
C LYS A 379 25.94 -6.08 -1.99
N THR A 380 25.58 -7.35 -1.92
CA THR A 380 24.91 -7.99 -0.80
C THR A 380 25.79 -7.82 0.45
N THR A 381 25.73 -6.66 1.08
CA THR A 381 25.94 -6.52 2.51
C THR A 381 24.57 -6.30 3.10
N VAL A 382 23.97 -7.44 3.48
CA VAL A 382 22.79 -7.51 4.31
C VAL A 382 23.15 -6.85 5.63
N HIS A 383 22.84 -5.57 5.80
CA HIS A 383 22.66 -5.04 7.14
C HIS A 383 21.29 -5.54 7.61
N PHE A 384 21.32 -6.65 8.34
CA PHE A 384 20.21 -7.08 9.17
C PHE A 384 19.92 -5.97 10.19
N SER A 385 18.96 -5.10 9.87
CA SER A 385 18.09 -4.54 10.88
C SER A 385 17.13 -5.67 11.27
N PHE A 386 17.45 -6.38 12.35
CA PHE A 386 16.52 -7.30 13.01
C PHE A 386 15.38 -6.47 13.62
N LYS A 387 14.41 -6.08 12.78
CA LYS A 387 13.01 -5.85 13.14
C LYS A 387 12.23 -5.55 11.85
N GLY A 388 11.63 -6.60 11.30
CA GLY A 388 10.36 -6.45 10.59
C GLY A 388 10.38 -6.43 9.06
N LEU A 389 11.18 -7.26 8.38
CA LEU A 389 10.87 -7.68 6.99
C LEU A 389 11.65 -8.95 6.59
N SER A 390 11.25 -10.07 7.16
CA SER A 390 11.44 -11.40 6.56
C SER A 390 10.13 -12.16 6.64
N VAL A 391 9.22 -11.89 5.71
CA VAL A 391 8.04 -12.71 5.48
C VAL A 391 7.88 -12.90 3.97
N TYR A 392 8.62 -13.91 3.52
CA TYR A 392 8.31 -14.92 2.50
C TYR A 392 7.93 -14.51 1.07
N SER A 393 8.89 -14.73 0.15
CA SER A 393 8.67 -15.74 -0.89
C SER A 393 9.59 -16.93 -0.59
N ASN A 394 9.09 -17.89 0.18
CA ASN A 394 9.58 -19.27 0.25
C ASN A 394 8.48 -20.11 0.90
N LEU A 395 7.75 -20.86 0.07
CA LEU A 395 6.94 -21.98 0.51
C LEU A 395 7.91 -23.09 0.96
N THR A 396 8.19 -23.18 2.25
CA THR A 396 8.84 -24.35 2.84
C THR A 396 7.77 -25.33 3.27
N MET A 397 7.62 -26.41 2.50
CA MET A 397 6.85 -27.59 2.88
C MET A 397 7.62 -28.32 3.98
N VAL A 398 7.07 -28.35 5.19
CA VAL A 398 7.42 -29.35 6.21
C VAL A 398 6.11 -30.06 6.55
N ASP A 399 6.06 -31.37 6.31
CA ASP A 399 4.95 -32.27 6.67
C ASP A 399 3.53 -31.89 6.16
N GLY A 400 3.43 -31.21 5.01
CA GLY A 400 2.13 -30.97 4.35
C GLY A 400 1.24 -29.92 5.04
N ILE A 401 1.75 -29.20 6.03
CA ILE A 401 1.06 -28.09 6.69
C ILE A 401 1.69 -26.78 6.21
N LEU A 402 0.85 -25.90 5.64
CA LEU A 402 1.28 -24.60 5.13
C LEU A 402 1.57 -23.68 6.33
N ASP A 403 2.84 -23.39 6.61
CA ASP A 403 3.20 -22.46 7.69
C ASP A 403 2.94 -21.02 7.20
N ILE A 404 1.69 -20.57 7.37
CA ILE A 404 1.23 -19.22 7.02
C ILE A 404 1.89 -18.24 7.99
N SER A 405 2.68 -17.29 7.47
CA SER A 405 3.24 -16.20 8.27
C SER A 405 2.16 -15.41 9.00
N LEU A 406 2.52 -14.79 10.14
CA LEU A 406 1.62 -14.06 11.04
C LEU A 406 0.50 -13.31 10.28
N PRO A 407 -0.79 -13.65 10.52
CA PRO A 407 -1.90 -12.95 9.89
C PRO A 407 -1.96 -11.49 10.37
N THR A 408 -2.58 -10.64 9.57
CA THR A 408 -2.63 -9.19 9.87
C THR A 408 -3.78 -8.82 10.80
N PHE A 409 -4.77 -9.72 10.94
CA PHE A 409 -5.96 -9.49 11.75
C PHE A 409 -5.82 -10.00 13.20
N ASP A 410 -6.53 -9.33 14.11
CA ASP A 410 -6.68 -9.75 15.50
C ASP A 410 -7.78 -10.82 15.61
N LEU A 411 -7.43 -11.98 16.19
CA LEU A 411 -8.30 -13.14 16.30
C LEU A 411 -9.59 -12.81 17.09
N ASN A 412 -9.48 -12.01 18.15
CA ASN A 412 -10.63 -11.65 18.98
C ASN A 412 -11.64 -10.78 18.25
N SER A 413 -11.15 -9.72 17.61
CA SER A 413 -11.97 -8.83 16.79
C SER A 413 -12.67 -9.60 15.66
N TYR A 414 -11.93 -10.50 15.00
CA TYR A 414 -12.45 -11.31 13.91
C TYR A 414 -13.59 -12.24 14.36
N ILE A 415 -13.40 -12.97 15.46
CA ILE A 415 -14.39 -13.97 15.93
C ILE A 415 -15.63 -13.33 16.55
N ASN A 416 -15.53 -12.09 17.04
CA ASN A 416 -16.69 -11.34 17.55
C ASN A 416 -17.68 -10.94 16.45
N ASN A 417 -17.30 -11.04 15.18
CA ASN A 417 -18.19 -10.76 14.03
C ASN A 417 -19.15 -11.90 13.70
N TYR A 418 -19.00 -13.09 14.32
CA TYR A 418 -19.85 -14.25 14.08
C TYR A 418 -20.58 -14.69 15.34
N LYS A 419 -21.59 -15.54 15.18
CA LYS A 419 -22.41 -16.06 16.29
C LYS A 419 -22.60 -17.58 16.21
N GLY A 420 -22.64 -18.23 17.36
CA GLY A 420 -22.91 -19.66 17.48
C GLY A 420 -21.79 -20.53 16.89
N TYR A 421 -22.17 -21.66 16.28
CA TYR A 421 -21.23 -22.69 15.82
C TYR A 421 -20.22 -22.21 14.77
N THR A 422 -20.56 -21.22 13.95
CA THR A 422 -19.64 -20.69 12.94
C THR A 422 -18.38 -20.08 13.56
N ARG A 423 -18.46 -19.51 14.77
CA ARG A 423 -17.30 -19.02 15.52
C ARG A 423 -16.33 -20.17 15.80
N ILE A 424 -16.87 -21.27 16.33
CA ILE A 424 -16.09 -22.44 16.73
C ILE A 424 -15.52 -23.12 15.49
N GLU A 425 -16.29 -23.28 14.41
CA GLU A 425 -15.79 -23.83 13.15
C GLU A 425 -14.65 -22.98 12.55
N ARG A 426 -14.76 -21.65 12.60
CA ARG A 426 -13.70 -20.74 12.14
C ARG A 426 -12.44 -20.87 12.99
N LEU A 427 -12.58 -20.92 14.32
CA LEU A 427 -11.46 -21.12 15.22
C LEU A 427 -10.76 -22.47 15.00
N ILE A 428 -11.53 -23.55 14.82
CA ILE A 428 -10.99 -24.87 14.48
C ILE A 428 -10.21 -24.78 13.16
N PHE A 429 -10.80 -24.19 12.13
CA PHE A 429 -10.17 -24.05 10.83
C PHE A 429 -8.86 -23.24 10.88
N ILE A 430 -8.85 -22.12 11.61
CA ILE A 430 -7.64 -21.32 11.85
C ILE A 430 -6.60 -22.15 12.61
N SER A 431 -7.03 -22.93 13.62
CA SER A 431 -6.11 -23.75 14.41
C SER A 431 -5.43 -24.87 13.63
N GLU A 432 -6.10 -25.42 12.62
CA GLU A 432 -5.55 -26.46 11.75
C GLU A 432 -4.53 -25.91 10.74
N ARG A 433 -4.68 -24.64 10.33
CA ARG A 433 -3.91 -24.04 9.23
C ARG A 433 -2.84 -23.05 9.67
N CYS A 434 -2.99 -22.42 10.82
CA CYS A 434 -2.03 -21.47 11.37
C CYS A 434 -1.35 -22.05 12.59
N SER A 435 -0.05 -22.39 12.50
CA SER A 435 0.72 -22.90 13.63
C SER A 435 0.79 -21.88 14.78
N ILE A 436 1.01 -20.61 14.46
CA ILE A 436 1.23 -19.51 15.40
C ILE A 436 -0.03 -19.23 16.24
N LEU A 437 -1.20 -19.09 15.60
CA LEU A 437 -2.47 -18.81 16.29
C LEU A 437 -3.17 -20.08 16.79
N SER A 438 -2.61 -21.27 16.56
CA SER A 438 -3.32 -22.52 16.84
C SER A 438 -3.71 -22.70 18.31
N VAL A 439 -2.80 -22.37 19.23
CA VAL A 439 -3.04 -22.54 20.67
C VAL A 439 -4.07 -21.53 21.17
N GLU A 440 -3.96 -20.26 20.77
CA GLU A 440 -4.91 -19.21 21.13
C GLU A 440 -6.30 -19.51 20.57
N ALA A 441 -6.40 -19.95 19.31
CA ALA A 441 -7.66 -20.30 18.68
C ALA A 441 -8.36 -21.49 19.35
N LEU A 442 -7.60 -22.52 19.76
CA LEU A 442 -8.15 -23.66 20.50
C LEU A 442 -8.62 -23.25 21.89
N LYS A 443 -7.90 -22.38 22.61
CA LYS A 443 -8.33 -21.87 23.92
C LYS A 443 -9.66 -21.12 23.82
N PHE A 444 -9.78 -20.22 22.85
CA PHE A 444 -11.05 -19.51 22.59
C PHE A 444 -12.17 -20.47 22.18
N ALA A 445 -11.88 -21.49 21.37
CA ALA A 445 -12.88 -22.46 20.96
C ALA A 445 -13.42 -23.27 22.15
N ILE A 446 -12.56 -23.62 23.11
CA ILE A 446 -12.95 -24.33 24.34
C ILE A 446 -13.84 -23.45 25.23
N GLU A 447 -13.48 -22.18 25.41
CA GLU A 447 -14.27 -21.22 26.19
C GLU A 447 -15.65 -20.99 25.58
N LEU A 448 -15.71 -20.78 24.26
CA LEU A 448 -16.97 -20.62 23.52
C LEU A 448 -17.82 -21.89 23.53
N SER A 449 -17.19 -23.07 23.48
CA SER A 449 -17.91 -24.35 23.55
C SER A 449 -18.57 -24.59 24.91
N GLN A 450 -18.07 -24.00 26.01
CA GLN A 450 -18.68 -24.13 27.33
C GLN A 450 -19.80 -23.11 27.57
N THR A 451 -19.72 -21.95 26.90
CA THR A 451 -20.61 -20.81 27.14
C THR A 451 -21.77 -20.74 26.17
N GLU A 452 -21.57 -21.10 24.89
CA GLU A 452 -22.54 -20.89 23.82
C GLU A 452 -23.16 -22.19 23.28
N THR A 453 -22.52 -23.35 23.50
CA THR A 453 -22.98 -24.63 22.94
C THR A 453 -23.20 -25.70 24.01
N LEU A 454 -23.97 -26.74 23.64
CA LEU A 454 -24.22 -27.91 24.47
C LEU A 454 -23.51 -29.16 23.92
N ASP A 455 -22.55 -28.98 23.01
CA ASP A 455 -21.85 -30.09 22.34
C ASP A 455 -20.68 -30.61 23.16
N VAL A 456 -20.96 -31.69 23.88
CA VAL A 456 -19.96 -32.40 24.67
C VAL A 456 -18.90 -33.09 23.81
N VAL A 457 -19.27 -33.62 22.64
CA VAL A 457 -18.34 -34.39 21.79
C VAL A 457 -17.31 -33.45 21.17
N LEU A 458 -17.72 -32.25 20.76
CA LEU A 458 -16.82 -31.22 20.26
C LEU A 458 -15.89 -30.71 21.34
N TYR A 459 -16.41 -30.43 22.55
CA TYR A 459 -15.59 -30.02 23.69
C TYR A 459 -14.49 -31.05 24.01
N GLU A 460 -14.84 -32.34 24.10
CA GLU A 460 -13.87 -33.43 24.33
C GLU A 460 -12.78 -33.43 23.24
N LYS A 461 -13.17 -33.29 21.96
CA LYS A 461 -12.21 -33.22 20.83
C LYS A 461 -11.29 -32.00 20.90
N LEU A 462 -11.81 -30.82 21.26
CA LEU A 462 -11.03 -29.58 21.35
C LEU A 462 -9.98 -29.66 22.46
N VAL A 463 -10.36 -30.17 23.63
CA VAL A 463 -9.44 -30.36 24.77
C VAL A 463 -8.34 -31.36 24.42
N ILE A 464 -8.68 -32.49 23.78
CA ILE A 464 -7.69 -33.46 23.31
C ILE A 464 -6.75 -32.82 22.26
N GLY A 465 -7.30 -32.05 21.32
CA GLY A 465 -6.52 -31.34 20.30
C GLY A 465 -5.53 -30.33 20.88
N LEU A 466 -5.91 -29.62 21.94
CA LEU A 466 -5.02 -28.69 22.66
C LEU A 466 -3.91 -29.45 23.40
N GLN A 467 -4.23 -30.54 24.10
CA GLN A 467 -3.25 -31.38 24.80
C GLN A 467 -2.20 -32.00 23.87
N GLN A 468 -2.56 -32.29 22.62
CA GLN A 468 -1.62 -32.80 21.62
C GLN A 468 -0.66 -31.73 21.10
N LYS A 469 -1.09 -30.47 21.00
CA LYS A 469 -0.28 -29.37 20.43
C LYS A 469 0.59 -28.66 21.47
N ASP A 470 0.15 -28.58 22.73
CA ASP A 470 0.90 -27.94 23.81
C ASP A 470 0.91 -28.81 25.08
N PRO A 471 1.97 -29.61 25.30
CA PRO A 471 2.12 -30.42 26.51
C PRO A 471 2.46 -29.58 27.77
N SER A 472 2.89 -28.33 27.59
CA SER A 472 3.39 -27.48 28.68
C SER A 472 2.27 -26.80 29.47
N ASP A 473 1.15 -26.49 28.81
CA ASP A 473 -0.02 -25.83 29.41
C ASP A 473 -0.97 -26.86 30.07
N CYS A 474 -0.48 -27.52 31.12
CA CYS A 474 -1.22 -28.54 31.90
C CYS A 474 -2.42 -28.02 32.72
N ASN A 475 -2.88 -26.78 32.52
CA ASN A 475 -3.91 -26.14 33.36
C ASN A 475 -5.35 -26.24 32.84
N ILE A 476 -5.60 -26.81 31.65
CA ILE A 476 -6.97 -27.05 31.16
C ILE A 476 -7.25 -28.56 31.20
N ALA A 477 -7.62 -29.05 32.38
CA ALA A 477 -8.11 -30.42 32.56
C ALA A 477 -9.53 -30.56 31.99
N LEU A 478 -9.86 -31.75 31.48
CA LEU A 478 -11.20 -32.06 30.97
C LEU A 478 -12.23 -31.92 32.09
N ASN A 479 -13.18 -30.98 31.94
CA ASN A 479 -14.20 -30.75 32.95
C ASN A 479 -15.29 -31.84 32.88
N THR A 480 -15.07 -32.94 33.61
CA THR A 480 -16.02 -34.08 33.66
C THR A 480 -17.35 -33.72 34.33
N GLU A 481 -17.35 -32.75 35.26
CA GLU A 481 -18.57 -32.31 35.94
C GLU A 481 -19.53 -31.63 34.95
N TRP A 482 -19.02 -30.66 34.18
CA TRP A 482 -19.79 -29.99 33.14
C TRP A 482 -20.34 -30.99 32.12
N ILE A 483 -19.53 -31.96 31.67
CA ILE A 483 -19.96 -33.01 30.74
C ILE A 483 -21.17 -33.80 31.27
N HIS A 484 -21.15 -34.18 32.54
CA HIS A 484 -22.25 -34.94 33.15
C HIS A 484 -23.50 -34.08 33.36
N GLU A 485 -23.35 -32.84 33.80
CA GLU A 485 -24.46 -31.88 33.97
C GLU A 485 -25.13 -31.59 32.63
N THR A 486 -24.35 -31.23 31.61
CA THR A 486 -24.87 -30.92 30.26
C THR A 486 -25.58 -32.12 29.64
N LYS A 487 -25.04 -33.35 29.76
CA LYS A 487 -25.72 -34.57 29.27
C LYS A 487 -27.07 -34.82 29.96
N ASN A 488 -27.16 -34.58 31.26
CA ASN A 488 -28.41 -34.71 32.00
C ASN A 488 -29.42 -33.63 31.61
N ASP A 489 -28.96 -32.40 31.43
CA ASP A 489 -29.80 -31.28 31.02
C ASP A 489 -30.39 -31.50 29.62
N ILE A 490 -29.57 -31.91 28.63
CA ILE A 490 -30.02 -32.27 27.28
C ILE A 490 -31.12 -33.32 27.32
N LYS A 491 -30.95 -34.36 28.15
CA LYS A 491 -31.94 -35.43 28.28
C LYS A 491 -33.26 -34.92 28.86
N ASN A 492 -33.19 -34.09 29.91
CA ASN A 492 -34.37 -33.56 30.59
C ASN A 492 -35.15 -32.57 29.71
N THR A 493 -34.45 -31.65 29.03
CA THR A 493 -35.06 -30.67 28.10
C THR A 493 -35.67 -31.35 26.89
N LEU A 494 -34.99 -32.33 26.27
CA LEU A 494 -35.55 -33.09 25.16
C LEU A 494 -36.81 -33.85 25.58
N GLN A 495 -36.86 -34.42 26.79
CA GLN A 495 -38.08 -35.05 27.31
C GLN A 495 -39.24 -34.05 27.45
N LYS A 496 -38.96 -32.84 27.96
CA LYS A 496 -39.95 -31.75 28.06
C LYS A 496 -40.46 -31.32 26.69
N LEU A 497 -39.58 -30.95 25.75
CA LEU A 497 -39.95 -30.53 24.40
C LEU A 497 -40.73 -31.60 23.64
N ASN A 498 -40.35 -32.87 23.77
CA ASN A 498 -41.11 -33.98 23.17
C ASN A 498 -42.51 -34.14 23.79
N SER A 499 -42.67 -33.86 25.09
CA SER A 499 -43.98 -33.87 25.75
C SER A 499 -44.86 -32.71 25.28
N GLU A 500 -44.29 -31.52 25.12
CA GLU A 500 -44.98 -30.33 24.59
C GLU A 500 -45.41 -30.53 23.14
N LEU A 501 -44.54 -31.10 22.29
CA LEU A 501 -44.91 -31.45 20.91
C LEU A 501 -46.09 -32.42 20.86
N LYS A 502 -46.16 -33.40 21.77
CA LYS A 502 -47.33 -34.31 21.86
C LYS A 502 -48.60 -33.54 22.24
N ASN A 503 -48.51 -32.59 23.16
CA ASN A 503 -49.64 -31.73 23.53
C ASN A 503 -50.10 -30.85 22.36
N TYR A 504 -49.17 -30.26 21.60
CA TYR A 504 -49.50 -29.47 20.40
C TYR A 504 -50.11 -30.31 19.28
N LYS A 505 -49.68 -31.57 19.12
CA LYS A 505 -50.33 -32.49 18.17
C LYS A 505 -51.76 -32.81 18.57
N ASN A 506 -52.03 -32.93 19.86
CA ASN A 506 -53.38 -33.17 20.37
C ASN A 506 -54.30 -31.95 20.25
N SER A 507 -53.75 -30.73 20.23
CA SER A 507 -54.53 -29.51 20.03
C SER A 507 -54.89 -29.22 18.56
N PHE A 508 -54.26 -29.91 17.61
CA PHE A 508 -54.47 -29.76 16.15
C PHE A 508 -54.22 -28.34 15.59
N ILE A 509 -53.50 -27.48 16.32
CA ILE A 509 -53.13 -26.14 15.87
C ILE A 509 -51.85 -26.24 15.05
N LYS A 510 -51.93 -26.02 13.74
CA LYS A 510 -50.78 -26.12 12.81
C LYS A 510 -49.59 -25.28 13.24
N GLU A 511 -49.83 -24.06 13.71
CA GLU A 511 -48.77 -23.14 14.14
C GLU A 511 -48.05 -23.65 15.41
N SER A 512 -48.78 -24.14 16.40
CA SER A 512 -48.18 -24.73 17.61
C SER A 512 -47.38 -26.00 17.28
N ILE A 513 -47.86 -26.83 16.35
CA ILE A 513 -47.13 -28.02 15.89
C ILE A 513 -45.84 -27.61 15.15
N ARG A 514 -45.92 -26.58 14.30
CA ARG A 514 -44.76 -26.02 13.59
C ARG A 514 -43.72 -25.47 14.55
N MET A 515 -44.13 -24.69 15.55
CA MET A 515 -43.24 -24.16 16.59
C MET A 515 -42.62 -25.27 17.43
N GLY A 516 -43.40 -26.24 17.88
CA GLY A 516 -42.84 -27.38 18.61
C GLY A 516 -41.80 -28.18 17.81
N TYR A 517 -42.00 -28.36 16.49
CA TYR A 517 -40.98 -28.99 15.64
C TYR A 517 -39.75 -28.10 15.41
N LYS A 518 -39.94 -26.78 15.26
CA LYS A 518 -38.85 -25.81 15.15
C LYS A 518 -38.01 -25.80 16.42
N ASP A 519 -38.63 -25.70 17.60
CA ASP A 519 -37.93 -25.62 18.88
C ASP A 519 -37.12 -26.90 19.14
N LEU A 520 -37.67 -28.07 18.79
CA LEU A 520 -36.91 -29.33 18.81
C LEU A 520 -35.74 -29.30 17.84
N ALA A 521 -35.93 -28.81 16.61
CA ALA A 521 -34.88 -28.74 15.61
C ALA A 521 -33.75 -27.78 16.02
N ASP A 522 -34.10 -26.61 16.55
CA ASP A 522 -33.19 -25.60 17.11
C ASP A 522 -32.39 -26.23 18.28
N TYR A 523 -33.05 -27.01 19.14
CA TYR A 523 -32.38 -27.68 20.27
C TYR A 523 -31.44 -28.81 19.83
N TYR A 524 -31.84 -29.64 18.86
CA TYR A 524 -30.94 -30.65 18.28
C TYR A 524 -29.76 -30.00 17.56
N TYR A 525 -29.96 -28.84 16.92
CA TYR A 525 -28.88 -28.04 16.34
C TYR A 525 -27.90 -27.56 17.43
N LEU A 526 -28.41 -27.06 18.57
CA LEU A 526 -27.58 -26.72 19.74
C LEU A 526 -26.83 -27.91 20.35
N CYS A 527 -27.29 -29.14 20.13
CA CYS A 527 -26.60 -30.37 20.56
C CYS A 527 -25.67 -30.94 19.47
N ARG A 528 -25.55 -30.27 18.31
CA ARG A 528 -24.82 -30.72 17.12
C ARG A 528 -25.34 -32.02 16.48
N ASP A 529 -26.56 -32.43 16.79
CA ASP A 529 -27.23 -33.55 16.11
C ASP A 529 -27.92 -33.04 14.83
N LEU A 530 -27.10 -32.86 13.79
CA LEU A 530 -27.53 -32.27 12.51
C LEU A 530 -28.57 -33.13 11.78
N GLU A 531 -28.49 -34.46 11.91
CA GLU A 531 -29.42 -35.37 11.25
C GLU A 531 -30.84 -35.25 11.84
N ASN A 532 -30.95 -35.27 13.18
CA ASN A 532 -32.25 -35.11 13.83
C ASN A 532 -32.77 -33.68 13.68
N SER A 533 -31.91 -32.67 13.77
CA SER A 533 -32.30 -31.28 13.53
C SER A 533 -32.92 -31.11 12.14
N LEU A 534 -32.24 -31.61 11.10
CA LEU A 534 -32.73 -31.55 9.71
C LEU A 534 -34.06 -32.27 9.54
N LYS A 535 -34.22 -33.45 10.15
CA LYS A 535 -35.47 -34.22 10.13
C LYS A 535 -36.64 -33.43 10.74
N PHE A 536 -36.41 -32.70 11.83
CA PHE A 536 -37.47 -31.92 12.48
C PHE A 536 -37.77 -30.60 11.74
N TYR A 537 -36.79 -29.94 11.15
CA TYR A 537 -37.04 -28.79 10.27
C TYR A 537 -37.84 -29.18 9.02
N LEU A 538 -37.50 -30.29 8.35
CA LEU A 538 -38.27 -30.77 7.20
C LEU A 538 -39.72 -31.10 7.57
N LYS A 539 -39.95 -31.65 8.77
CA LYS A 539 -41.30 -31.84 9.31
C LYS A 539 -41.99 -30.52 9.60
N ALA A 540 -41.29 -29.52 10.12
CA ALA A 540 -41.86 -28.19 10.36
C ALA A 540 -42.34 -27.53 9.06
N CYS A 541 -41.64 -27.75 7.93
CA CYS A 541 -42.05 -27.27 6.61
C CYS A 541 -43.44 -27.78 6.19
N GLU A 542 -43.85 -28.99 6.58
CA GLU A 542 -45.17 -29.55 6.26
C GLU A 542 -46.33 -28.77 6.91
N TYR A 543 -46.05 -28.04 7.99
CA TYR A 543 -47.03 -27.26 8.76
C TYR A 543 -46.92 -25.75 8.51
N CYS A 544 -46.09 -25.30 7.57
CA CYS A 544 -46.00 -23.90 7.18
C CYS A 544 -47.29 -23.44 6.46
N THR A 545 -47.83 -22.30 6.88
CA THR A 545 -49.05 -21.69 6.33
C THR A 545 -48.76 -20.46 5.47
N THR A 546 -47.71 -19.70 5.82
CA THR A 546 -47.29 -18.48 5.10
C THR A 546 -45.99 -18.74 4.32
N SER A 547 -45.77 -17.98 3.24
CA SER A 547 -44.50 -17.99 2.50
C SER A 547 -43.32 -17.62 3.39
N LYS A 548 -43.50 -16.67 4.33
CA LYS A 548 -42.50 -16.28 5.32
C LYS A 548 -42.09 -17.44 6.23
N HIS A 549 -43.04 -18.21 6.76
CA HIS A 549 -42.72 -19.38 7.59
C HIS A 549 -41.95 -20.45 6.82
N ASN A 550 -42.32 -20.67 5.55
CA ASN A 550 -41.62 -21.61 4.67
C ASN A 550 -40.19 -21.14 4.39
N MET A 551 -40.00 -19.84 4.20
CA MET A 551 -38.67 -19.25 4.03
C MET A 551 -37.78 -19.42 5.24
N ASP A 552 -38.23 -19.02 6.42
CA ASP A 552 -37.43 -19.09 7.64
C ASP A 552 -37.00 -20.53 7.94
N THR A 553 -37.89 -21.50 7.71
CA THR A 553 -37.59 -22.92 7.89
C THR A 553 -36.63 -23.46 6.83
N LEU A 554 -36.82 -23.11 5.55
CA LEU A 554 -35.91 -23.54 4.47
C LEU A 554 -34.51 -22.92 4.58
N VAL A 555 -34.39 -21.67 5.06
CA VAL A 555 -33.10 -21.04 5.35
C VAL A 555 -32.35 -21.81 6.43
N ASN A 556 -33.03 -22.24 7.50
CA ASN A 556 -32.41 -23.08 8.53
C ASN A 556 -32.00 -24.47 7.99
N VAL A 557 -32.79 -25.06 7.10
CA VAL A 557 -32.41 -26.31 6.40
C VAL A 557 -31.15 -26.10 5.56
N ILE A 558 -31.07 -24.99 4.82
CA ILE A 558 -29.87 -24.63 4.04
C ILE A 558 -28.67 -24.41 4.97
N LYS A 559 -28.85 -23.75 6.11
CA LYS A 559 -27.79 -23.56 7.12
C LYS A 559 -27.17 -24.90 7.54
N ILE A 560 -28.00 -25.90 7.85
CA ILE A 560 -27.51 -27.24 8.20
C ILE A 560 -26.77 -27.90 7.03
N PHE A 561 -27.29 -27.79 5.81
CA PHE A 561 -26.60 -28.36 4.64
C PHE A 561 -25.27 -27.67 4.32
N LEU A 562 -25.14 -26.36 4.59
CA LEU A 562 -23.87 -25.64 4.48
C LEU A 562 -22.83 -26.18 5.47
N GLU A 563 -23.22 -26.45 6.71
CA GLU A 563 -22.34 -27.03 7.74
C GLU A 563 -21.97 -28.49 7.43
N LEU A 564 -22.90 -29.26 6.86
CA LEU A 564 -22.62 -30.60 6.32
C LEU A 564 -21.78 -30.57 5.04
N LYS A 565 -21.52 -29.39 4.48
CA LYS A 565 -20.81 -29.16 3.21
C LYS A 565 -21.47 -29.86 2.01
N ASP A 566 -22.78 -30.12 2.09
CA ASP A 566 -23.58 -30.74 1.02
C ASP A 566 -24.20 -29.68 0.11
N PHE A 567 -23.36 -29.14 -0.79
CA PHE A 567 -23.77 -28.08 -1.71
C PHE A 567 -24.80 -28.52 -2.76
N VAL A 568 -25.00 -29.83 -2.99
CA VAL A 568 -26.00 -30.35 -3.94
C VAL A 568 -27.40 -30.13 -3.38
N ASN A 569 -27.59 -30.48 -2.11
CA ASN A 569 -28.85 -30.23 -1.42
C ASN A 569 -29.07 -28.74 -1.17
N VAL A 570 -28.04 -27.97 -0.81
CA VAL A 570 -28.14 -26.50 -0.73
C VAL A 570 -28.74 -25.91 -2.01
N ASN A 571 -28.20 -26.28 -3.18
CA ASN A 571 -28.73 -25.84 -4.48
C ASN A 571 -30.20 -26.22 -4.70
N THR A 572 -30.55 -27.45 -4.36
CA THR A 572 -31.91 -27.98 -4.57
C THR A 572 -32.95 -27.23 -3.73
N TYR A 573 -32.66 -26.99 -2.45
CA TYR A 573 -33.56 -26.26 -1.56
C TYR A 573 -33.54 -24.75 -1.84
N PHE A 574 -32.41 -24.20 -2.27
CA PHE A 574 -32.33 -22.82 -2.72
C PHE A 574 -33.15 -22.55 -3.99
N ALA A 575 -33.15 -23.47 -4.96
CA ALA A 575 -34.02 -23.37 -6.13
C ALA A 575 -35.52 -23.41 -5.75
N LYS A 576 -35.89 -24.17 -4.72
CA LYS A 576 -37.27 -24.16 -4.18
C LYS A 576 -37.63 -22.79 -3.59
N ILE A 577 -36.71 -22.17 -2.85
CA ILE A 577 -36.87 -20.80 -2.34
C ILE A 577 -37.07 -19.81 -3.49
N GLN A 578 -36.20 -19.82 -4.51
CA GLN A 578 -36.30 -18.88 -5.62
C GLN A 578 -37.60 -19.01 -6.41
N ASN A 579 -38.07 -20.24 -6.65
CA ASN A 579 -39.32 -20.50 -7.37
C ASN A 579 -40.58 -20.04 -6.61
N MET A 580 -40.49 -19.90 -5.28
CA MET A 580 -41.61 -19.41 -4.46
C MET A 580 -41.77 -17.87 -4.52
N PHE A 581 -40.79 -17.13 -5.05
CA PHE A 581 -40.77 -15.67 -5.01
C PHE A 581 -41.05 -15.01 -6.37
N PHE A 582 -41.92 -13.99 -6.32
CA PHE A 582 -41.98 -12.91 -7.31
C PHE A 582 -41.07 -11.76 -6.86
N LYS A 583 -40.40 -11.13 -7.82
CA LYS A 583 -39.24 -10.20 -7.76
C LYS A 583 -39.20 -9.06 -6.69
N ASN A 584 -40.19 -8.85 -5.83
CA ASN A 584 -40.33 -7.59 -5.09
C ASN A 584 -39.93 -7.61 -3.60
N GLU A 585 -39.78 -8.77 -2.97
CA GLU A 585 -39.29 -8.92 -1.58
C GLU A 585 -38.07 -9.84 -1.53
N VAL A 586 -37.02 -9.46 -2.25
CA VAL A 586 -35.73 -10.16 -2.17
C VAL A 586 -35.09 -9.84 -0.82
N THR A 587 -35.05 -10.84 0.07
CA THR A 587 -34.33 -10.72 1.34
C THR A 587 -32.83 -10.82 1.08
N SER A 588 -32.04 -9.93 1.69
CA SER A 588 -30.58 -9.94 1.59
C SER A 588 -29.97 -11.30 1.97
N LYS A 589 -30.64 -12.08 2.83
CA LYS A 589 -30.25 -13.45 3.24
C LYS A 589 -30.14 -14.41 2.05
N ILE A 590 -31.10 -14.34 1.13
CA ILE A 590 -31.14 -15.22 -0.05
C ILE A 590 -30.01 -14.86 -1.01
N GLU A 591 -29.73 -13.58 -1.22
CA GLU A 591 -28.67 -13.14 -2.14
C GLU A 591 -27.27 -13.53 -1.64
N VAL A 592 -27.03 -13.44 -0.32
CA VAL A 592 -25.79 -13.91 0.32
C VAL A 592 -25.61 -15.42 0.13
N ILE A 593 -26.65 -16.21 0.42
CA ILE A 593 -26.62 -17.67 0.21
C ILE A 593 -26.39 -17.99 -1.28
N SER A 594 -27.07 -17.28 -2.19
CA SER A 594 -26.85 -17.42 -3.63
C SER A 594 -25.39 -17.18 -4.01
N GLY A 595 -24.77 -16.13 -3.45
CA GLY A 595 -23.39 -15.78 -3.71
C GLY A 595 -22.42 -16.88 -3.24
N LEU A 596 -22.64 -17.45 -2.04
CA LEU A 596 -21.85 -18.56 -1.52
C LEU A 596 -21.96 -19.82 -2.39
N ILE A 597 -23.15 -20.09 -2.93
CA ILE A 597 -23.37 -21.22 -3.84
C ILE A 597 -22.59 -21.02 -5.15
N TYR A 598 -22.67 -19.83 -5.75
CA TYR A 598 -21.92 -19.53 -6.97
C TYR A 598 -20.41 -19.51 -6.75
N LEU A 599 -19.96 -19.06 -5.56
CA LEU A 599 -18.55 -19.14 -5.16
C LEU A 599 -18.09 -20.60 -5.14
N ASN A 600 -18.87 -21.50 -4.54
CA ASN A 600 -18.58 -22.93 -4.52
C ASN A 600 -18.58 -23.58 -5.92
N MET A 601 -19.38 -23.06 -6.86
CA MET A 601 -19.38 -23.47 -8.27
C MET A 601 -18.23 -22.86 -9.10
N GLU A 602 -17.34 -22.08 -8.47
CA GLU A 602 -16.27 -21.31 -9.13
C GLU A 602 -16.79 -20.30 -10.16
N ASN A 603 -18.07 -19.93 -10.09
CA ASN A 603 -18.65 -18.89 -10.93
C ASN A 603 -18.55 -17.53 -10.21
N TYR A 604 -17.33 -17.00 -10.20
CA TYR A 604 -17.00 -15.76 -9.48
C TYR A 604 -17.77 -14.53 -9.97
N LYS A 605 -18.18 -14.51 -11.25
CA LYS A 605 -18.92 -13.37 -11.82
C LYS A 605 -20.31 -13.26 -11.23
N GLU A 606 -21.07 -14.35 -11.24
CA GLU A 606 -22.41 -14.37 -10.64
C GLU A 606 -22.33 -14.21 -9.12
N ALA A 607 -21.33 -14.82 -8.46
CA ALA A 607 -21.11 -14.62 -7.03
C ALA A 607 -20.93 -13.14 -6.66
N ALA A 608 -20.06 -12.42 -7.39
CA ALA A 608 -19.83 -10.99 -7.18
C ALA A 608 -21.10 -10.15 -7.39
N LEU A 609 -21.86 -10.41 -8.46
CA LEU A 609 -23.12 -9.72 -8.71
C LEU A 609 -24.11 -9.91 -7.56
N LYS A 610 -24.19 -11.12 -7.02
CA LYS A 610 -25.09 -11.45 -5.91
C LYS A 610 -24.70 -10.77 -4.61
N PHE A 611 -23.41 -10.72 -4.29
CA PHE A 611 -22.93 -10.00 -3.10
C PHE A 611 -23.09 -8.48 -3.20
N CYS A 612 -23.01 -7.88 -4.40
CA CYS A 612 -23.17 -6.43 -4.58
C CYS A 612 -24.65 -5.95 -4.52
N MET A 613 -25.64 -6.85 -4.57
CA MET A 613 -27.07 -6.50 -4.62
C MET A 613 -27.73 -6.32 -3.24
N ILE A 614 -26.92 -6.26 -2.19
CA ILE A 614 -27.40 -6.21 -0.80
C ILE A 614 -27.88 -4.80 -0.45
N LYS A 615 -29.07 -4.71 0.14
CA LYS A 615 -29.68 -3.44 0.57
C LYS A 615 -29.38 -3.19 2.05
N THR A 616 -28.79 -2.04 2.36
CA THR A 616 -28.54 -1.56 3.73
C THR A 616 -29.83 -0.97 4.30
N GLY A 617 -30.43 -1.61 5.31
CA GLY A 617 -31.73 -1.21 5.83
C GLY A 617 -32.01 -1.81 7.20
N GLU A 618 -32.47 -3.07 7.28
CA GLU A 618 -32.94 -3.65 8.55
C GLU A 618 -32.67 -5.16 8.73
N ASP A 619 -32.16 -5.87 7.70
CA ASP A 619 -31.99 -7.34 7.71
C ASP A 619 -30.52 -7.80 7.63
N MET A 620 -29.58 -7.14 8.33
CA MET A 620 -28.14 -7.45 8.25
C MET A 620 -27.66 -8.57 9.20
N GLU A 621 -28.56 -9.28 9.88
CA GLU A 621 -28.20 -10.38 10.78
C GLU A 621 -27.88 -11.66 9.99
N PHE A 622 -26.63 -11.76 9.51
CA PHE A 622 -26.08 -12.95 8.85
C PHE A 622 -24.92 -13.60 9.62
N ASP A 623 -24.58 -13.10 10.82
CA ASP A 623 -23.41 -13.50 11.63
C ASP A 623 -23.32 -15.03 11.87
N ASP A 624 -24.48 -15.69 11.81
CA ASP A 624 -24.68 -17.13 11.86
C ASP A 624 -24.18 -17.91 10.63
N ILE A 625 -23.86 -17.23 9.51
CA ILE A 625 -23.41 -17.81 8.24
C ILE A 625 -22.14 -17.09 7.75
N ILE A 626 -22.19 -15.75 7.64
CA ILE A 626 -21.08 -14.90 7.16
C ILE A 626 -21.19 -13.50 7.75
N SER A 627 -20.06 -12.88 8.08
CA SER A 627 -20.01 -11.51 8.58
C SER A 627 -20.16 -10.52 7.43
N VAL A 628 -20.59 -9.29 7.75
CA VAL A 628 -20.67 -8.21 6.75
C VAL A 628 -19.27 -7.83 6.22
N ASN A 629 -18.24 -7.93 7.06
CA ASN A 629 -16.84 -7.71 6.66
C ASN A 629 -16.38 -8.72 5.60
N ASP A 630 -16.58 -10.02 5.84
CA ASP A 630 -16.22 -11.07 4.88
C ASP A 630 -16.99 -10.93 3.57
N LEU A 631 -18.27 -10.58 3.67
CA LEU A 631 -19.12 -10.35 2.51
C LEU A 631 -18.54 -9.27 1.59
N VAL A 632 -18.03 -8.17 2.14
CA VAL A 632 -17.33 -7.12 1.39
C VAL A 632 -16.07 -7.67 0.73
N ILE A 633 -15.27 -8.45 1.47
CA ILE A 633 -14.07 -9.11 0.94
C ILE A 633 -14.44 -10.01 -0.24
N TYR A 634 -15.44 -10.88 -0.10
CA TYR A 634 -15.83 -11.84 -1.12
C TYR A 634 -16.37 -11.14 -2.36
N ALA A 635 -17.21 -10.13 -2.18
CA ALA A 635 -17.73 -9.31 -3.27
C ALA A 635 -16.59 -8.68 -4.08
N VAL A 636 -15.65 -8.03 -3.40
CA VAL A 636 -14.55 -7.31 -4.05
C VAL A 636 -13.57 -8.25 -4.74
N VAL A 637 -13.12 -9.32 -4.07
CA VAL A 637 -12.15 -10.27 -4.65
C VAL A 637 -12.78 -11.00 -5.85
N CYS A 638 -14.04 -11.42 -5.76
CA CYS A 638 -14.75 -12.04 -6.89
C CYS A 638 -14.95 -11.04 -8.04
N ALA A 639 -15.29 -9.79 -7.73
CA ALA A 639 -15.47 -8.75 -8.75
C ALA A 639 -14.15 -8.41 -9.46
N LEU A 640 -13.05 -8.23 -8.72
CA LEU A 640 -11.73 -7.96 -9.32
C LEU A 640 -11.27 -9.09 -10.26
N SER A 641 -11.64 -10.33 -9.95
CA SER A 641 -11.29 -11.49 -10.77
C SER A 641 -12.05 -11.55 -12.10
N SER A 642 -13.27 -11.02 -12.16
CA SER A 642 -14.24 -11.36 -13.21
C SER A 642 -14.89 -10.16 -13.91
N PHE A 643 -15.04 -9.01 -13.24
CA PHE A 643 -15.71 -7.85 -13.79
C PHE A 643 -14.81 -7.07 -14.76
N SER A 644 -15.45 -6.55 -15.80
CA SER A 644 -14.89 -5.52 -16.65
C SER A 644 -14.78 -4.18 -15.91
N ARG A 645 -13.95 -3.27 -16.42
CA ARG A 645 -13.77 -1.92 -15.85
C ARG A 645 -15.08 -1.12 -15.75
N SER A 646 -16.03 -1.34 -16.66
CA SER A 646 -17.38 -0.75 -16.61
C SER A 646 -18.24 -1.38 -15.52
N GLU A 647 -18.23 -2.70 -15.38
CA GLU A 647 -18.99 -3.41 -14.36
C GLU A 647 -18.47 -3.08 -12.95
N LEU A 648 -17.15 -3.02 -12.74
CA LEU A 648 -16.54 -2.58 -11.47
C LEU A 648 -17.02 -1.19 -11.06
N LYS A 649 -17.09 -0.27 -12.03
CA LYS A 649 -17.56 1.08 -11.80
C LYS A 649 -19.04 1.09 -11.40
N GLN A 650 -19.89 0.39 -12.16
CA GLN A 650 -21.33 0.37 -11.95
C GLN A 650 -21.74 -0.30 -10.63
N TYR A 651 -21.16 -1.46 -10.31
CA TYR A 651 -21.65 -2.32 -9.23
C TYR A 651 -20.95 -2.10 -7.89
N ILE A 652 -19.72 -1.55 -7.89
CA ILE A 652 -18.97 -1.27 -6.66
C ILE A 652 -18.83 0.24 -6.42
N ILE A 653 -18.28 0.99 -7.39
CA ILE A 653 -17.88 2.39 -7.16
C ILE A 653 -19.09 3.35 -7.15
N GLU A 654 -20.03 3.20 -8.08
CA GLU A 654 -21.23 4.05 -8.19
C GLU A 654 -22.45 3.49 -7.44
N ASN A 655 -22.31 2.32 -6.81
CA ASN A 655 -23.40 1.70 -6.05
C ASN A 655 -23.38 2.25 -4.62
N ASP A 656 -24.23 3.24 -4.34
CA ASP A 656 -24.31 3.88 -3.02
C ASP A 656 -24.56 2.88 -1.89
N GLY A 657 -25.40 1.85 -2.12
CA GLY A 657 -25.71 0.84 -1.11
C GLY A 657 -24.49 0.03 -0.70
N PHE A 658 -23.72 -0.46 -1.67
CA PHE A 658 -22.50 -1.23 -1.38
C PHE A 658 -21.33 -0.34 -0.94
N TRP A 659 -21.21 0.88 -1.49
CA TRP A 659 -20.15 1.81 -1.14
C TRP A 659 -20.22 2.29 0.31
N THR A 660 -21.41 2.33 0.93
CA THR A 660 -21.51 2.62 2.38
C THR A 660 -20.72 1.64 3.24
N LEU A 661 -20.52 0.39 2.79
CA LEU A 661 -19.78 -0.64 3.51
C LEU A 661 -18.25 -0.47 3.44
N HIS A 662 -17.74 0.56 2.75
CA HIS A 662 -16.30 0.81 2.63
C HIS A 662 -15.59 1.12 3.96
N GLU A 663 -16.31 1.65 4.95
CA GLU A 663 -15.76 1.95 6.27
C GLU A 663 -15.35 0.68 7.04
N LEU A 664 -15.98 -0.47 6.73
CA LEU A 664 -15.71 -1.74 7.40
C LEU A 664 -14.34 -2.30 7.00
N GLU A 665 -14.02 -2.28 5.71
CA GLU A 665 -12.78 -2.86 5.15
C GLU A 665 -12.10 -1.90 4.15
N PRO A 666 -11.46 -0.81 4.63
CA PRO A 666 -10.92 0.23 3.76
C PRO A 666 -9.79 -0.26 2.86
N GLN A 667 -8.97 -1.21 3.34
CA GLN A 667 -7.86 -1.77 2.57
C GLN A 667 -8.34 -2.48 1.30
N VAL A 668 -9.48 -3.16 1.37
CA VAL A 668 -10.06 -3.90 0.25
C VAL A 668 -10.60 -2.95 -0.82
N PHE A 669 -11.22 -1.83 -0.41
CA PHE A 669 -11.64 -0.77 -1.34
C PHE A 669 -10.45 -0.03 -1.96
N GLU A 670 -9.35 0.14 -1.23
CA GLU A 670 -8.11 0.69 -1.81
C GLU A 670 -7.59 -0.18 -2.97
N ILE A 671 -7.74 -1.51 -2.91
CA ILE A 671 -7.41 -2.42 -4.02
C ILE A 671 -8.26 -2.11 -5.24
N VAL A 672 -9.59 -1.94 -5.08
CA VAL A 672 -10.51 -1.61 -6.17
C VAL A 672 -10.13 -0.30 -6.84
N ILE A 673 -9.87 0.74 -6.03
CA ILE A 673 -9.48 2.07 -6.53
C ILE A 673 -8.13 1.99 -7.25
N ALA A 674 -7.15 1.26 -6.69
CA ALA A 674 -5.84 1.07 -7.30
C ALA A 674 -5.94 0.30 -8.64
N PHE A 675 -6.76 -0.74 -8.69
CA PHE A 675 -7.03 -1.50 -9.90
C PHE A 675 -7.71 -0.64 -10.97
N TYR A 676 -8.76 0.11 -10.59
CA TYR A 676 -9.50 0.99 -11.49
C TYR A 676 -8.65 2.17 -12.01
N SER A 677 -7.74 2.70 -11.19
CA SER A 677 -6.79 3.75 -11.60
C SER A 677 -5.55 3.23 -12.33
N SER A 678 -5.47 1.92 -12.58
CA SER A 678 -4.35 1.24 -13.25
C SER A 678 -3.02 1.35 -12.48
N ASN A 679 -3.06 1.54 -11.16
CA ASN A 679 -1.91 1.49 -10.27
C ASN A 679 -1.73 0.06 -9.74
N TYR A 680 -1.20 -0.82 -10.60
CA TYR A 680 -1.05 -2.24 -10.27
C TYR A 680 -0.01 -2.52 -9.18
N LEU A 681 1.01 -1.68 -9.04
CA LEU A 681 2.03 -1.84 -7.99
C LEU A 681 1.39 -1.76 -6.60
N LYS A 682 0.61 -0.70 -6.33
CA LYS A 682 -0.11 -0.55 -5.06
C LYS A 682 -1.16 -1.65 -4.88
N CYS A 683 -1.87 -2.00 -5.96
CA CYS A 683 -2.90 -3.05 -5.94
C CYS A 683 -2.33 -4.40 -5.47
N PHE A 684 -1.25 -4.89 -6.10
CA PHE A 684 -0.66 -6.18 -5.76
C PHE A 684 0.16 -6.16 -4.46
N ASP A 685 0.69 -5.00 -4.03
CA ASP A 685 1.30 -4.85 -2.71
C ASP A 685 0.29 -5.13 -1.59
N ILE A 686 -0.89 -4.50 -1.66
CA ILE A 686 -1.96 -4.73 -0.68
C ILE A 686 -2.53 -6.15 -0.80
N LEU A 687 -2.79 -6.61 -2.02
CA LEU A 687 -3.35 -7.94 -2.27
C LEU A 687 -2.42 -9.05 -1.75
N ASN A 688 -1.10 -8.92 -1.90
CA ASN A 688 -0.14 -9.90 -1.40
C ASN A 688 -0.06 -9.91 0.14
N ARG A 689 -0.27 -8.78 0.83
CA ARG A 689 -0.33 -8.73 2.30
C ARG A 689 -1.55 -9.47 2.83
N LEU A 690 -2.71 -9.26 2.22
CA LEU A 690 -3.98 -9.89 2.62
C LEU A 690 -4.11 -11.36 2.19
N LYS A 691 -3.20 -11.86 1.33
CA LYS A 691 -3.28 -13.24 0.82
C LYS A 691 -3.33 -14.27 1.95
N ASN A 692 -2.53 -14.07 3.00
CA ASN A 692 -2.48 -14.98 4.14
C ASN A 692 -3.79 -14.98 4.92
N ASP A 693 -4.40 -13.81 5.09
CA ASP A 693 -5.68 -13.68 5.80
C ASP A 693 -6.80 -14.38 5.02
N PHE A 694 -6.82 -14.24 3.69
CA PHE A 694 -7.79 -14.94 2.83
C PHE A 694 -7.62 -16.47 2.83
N MET A 695 -6.40 -16.98 3.08
CA MET A 695 -6.14 -18.42 3.21
C MET A 695 -6.68 -18.99 4.52
N LEU A 696 -6.91 -18.16 5.55
CA LEU A 696 -7.45 -18.56 6.84
C LEU A 696 -8.98 -18.52 6.89
N ASP A 697 -9.63 -18.12 5.82
CA ASP A 697 -11.09 -18.10 5.71
C ASP A 697 -11.66 -19.46 5.24
N ILE A 698 -12.79 -19.90 5.82
CA ILE A 698 -13.41 -21.20 5.54
C ILE A 698 -13.84 -21.34 4.07
N TYR A 699 -14.48 -20.31 3.51
CA TYR A 699 -15.09 -20.40 2.18
C TYR A 699 -14.11 -19.99 1.09
N LEU A 700 -13.29 -18.97 1.36
CA LEU A 700 -12.39 -18.34 0.39
C LEU A 700 -11.12 -19.16 0.16
N ASN A 701 -10.60 -19.87 1.16
CA ASN A 701 -9.31 -20.59 1.12
C ASN A 701 -9.10 -21.39 -0.18
N ARG A 702 -10.04 -22.27 -0.53
CA ARG A 702 -9.96 -23.11 -1.74
C ARG A 702 -9.93 -22.33 -3.05
N HIS A 703 -10.38 -21.08 -3.04
CA HIS A 703 -10.48 -20.22 -4.21
C HIS A 703 -9.35 -19.19 -4.29
N VAL A 704 -8.57 -18.96 -3.21
CA VAL A 704 -7.58 -17.86 -3.14
C VAL A 704 -6.60 -17.92 -4.31
N ASP A 705 -5.98 -19.07 -4.57
CA ASP A 705 -4.96 -19.16 -5.64
C ASP A 705 -5.57 -18.92 -7.03
N ASN A 706 -6.77 -19.46 -7.29
CA ASN A 706 -7.50 -19.24 -8.54
C ASN A 706 -7.93 -17.78 -8.70
N LEU A 707 -8.49 -17.17 -7.65
CA LEU A 707 -8.90 -15.76 -7.63
C LEU A 707 -7.71 -14.84 -7.88
N PHE A 708 -6.57 -15.07 -7.22
CA PHE A 708 -5.36 -14.26 -7.42
C PHE A 708 -4.82 -14.38 -8.84
N LEU A 709 -4.85 -15.59 -9.41
CA LEU A 709 -4.47 -15.82 -10.80
C LEU A 709 -5.40 -15.06 -11.74
N TYR A 710 -6.73 -15.15 -11.58
CA TYR A 710 -7.69 -14.45 -12.42
C TYR A 710 -7.64 -12.93 -12.27
N ILE A 711 -7.46 -12.40 -11.06
CA ILE A 711 -7.24 -10.97 -10.81
C ILE A 711 -6.00 -10.50 -11.58
N ARG A 712 -4.91 -11.27 -11.55
CA ARG A 712 -3.69 -10.93 -12.28
C ARG A 712 -3.86 -10.98 -13.79
N GLN A 713 -4.54 -12.00 -14.31
CA GLN A 713 -4.87 -12.10 -15.73
C GLN A 713 -5.74 -10.92 -16.21
N SER A 714 -6.79 -10.57 -15.44
CA SER A 714 -7.64 -9.41 -15.72
C SER A 714 -6.85 -8.09 -15.70
N ALA A 715 -5.91 -7.97 -14.76
CA ALA A 715 -5.01 -6.84 -14.67
C ALA A 715 -4.05 -6.76 -15.87
N TYR A 716 -3.50 -7.89 -16.35
CA TYR A 716 -2.68 -7.95 -17.55
C TYR A 716 -3.45 -7.47 -18.78
N ILE A 717 -4.65 -8.00 -19.01
CA ILE A 717 -5.50 -7.59 -20.14
C ILE A 717 -5.77 -6.07 -20.07
N SER A 718 -6.08 -5.56 -18.88
CA SER A 718 -6.35 -4.12 -18.69
C SER A 718 -5.10 -3.26 -18.88
N TYR A 719 -3.93 -3.73 -18.44
CA TYR A 719 -2.65 -3.06 -18.58
C TYR A 719 -2.19 -2.99 -20.03
N LEU A 720 -2.44 -4.04 -20.83
CA LEU A 720 -1.94 -4.15 -22.21
C LEU A 720 -2.77 -3.35 -23.23
N LYS A 721 -4.06 -3.10 -22.97
CA LYS A 721 -4.97 -2.38 -23.89
C LYS A 721 -4.44 -1.08 -24.52
N PRO A 722 -3.75 -0.17 -23.79
CA PRO A 722 -3.25 1.07 -24.38
C PRO A 722 -1.90 0.94 -25.10
N PHE A 723 -1.27 -0.24 -25.12
CA PHE A 723 0.10 -0.41 -25.65
C PHE A 723 0.11 -1.23 -26.94
N SER A 724 1.11 -1.00 -27.79
CA SER A 724 1.43 -1.85 -28.95
C SER A 724 2.66 -2.73 -28.70
N TYR A 725 3.59 -2.26 -27.88
CA TYR A 725 4.75 -3.01 -27.41
C TYR A 725 4.96 -2.76 -25.91
N VAL A 726 5.35 -3.79 -25.17
CA VAL A 726 5.54 -3.73 -23.72
C VAL A 726 6.84 -4.45 -23.34
N ASP A 727 7.67 -3.80 -22.52
CA ASP A 727 8.86 -4.41 -21.91
C ASP A 727 8.43 -5.31 -20.74
N LEU A 728 8.66 -6.62 -20.85
CA LEU A 728 8.25 -7.61 -19.86
C LEU A 728 8.92 -7.39 -18.50
N ARG A 729 10.13 -6.79 -18.47
CA ARG A 729 10.85 -6.53 -17.21
C ARG A 729 10.15 -5.44 -16.41
N LYS A 730 9.78 -4.34 -17.07
CA LYS A 730 9.02 -3.24 -16.46
C LYS A 730 7.62 -3.68 -16.05
N MET A 731 7.01 -4.56 -16.86
CA MET A 731 5.74 -5.17 -16.51
C MET A 731 5.90 -6.01 -15.23
N ALA A 732 6.88 -6.91 -15.15
CA ALA A 732 7.18 -7.71 -13.95
C ALA A 732 7.34 -6.86 -12.68
N ASP A 733 8.13 -5.78 -12.76
CA ASP A 733 8.30 -4.84 -11.65
C ASP A 733 6.98 -4.17 -11.23
N SER A 734 6.12 -3.82 -12.18
CA SER A 734 4.82 -3.15 -11.92
C SER A 734 3.81 -4.07 -11.23
N PHE A 735 3.94 -5.39 -11.40
CA PHE A 735 3.06 -6.40 -10.83
C PHE A 735 3.64 -7.09 -9.59
N LEU A 736 4.84 -6.70 -9.14
CA LEU A 736 5.57 -7.35 -8.05
C LEU A 736 5.67 -8.88 -8.25
N PHE A 737 5.97 -9.30 -9.48
CA PHE A 737 5.96 -10.71 -9.86
C PHE A 737 7.22 -11.14 -10.60
N LEU A 738 7.57 -12.41 -10.47
CA LEU A 738 8.78 -12.95 -11.10
C LEU A 738 8.60 -13.04 -12.63
N LEU A 739 9.57 -12.52 -13.38
CA LEU A 739 9.55 -12.51 -14.85
C LEU A 739 9.25 -13.89 -15.45
N ASN A 740 9.91 -14.94 -14.95
CA ASN A 740 9.73 -16.31 -15.47
C ASN A 740 8.31 -16.84 -15.26
N ASN A 741 7.64 -16.44 -14.17
CA ASN A 741 6.27 -16.87 -13.91
C ASN A 741 5.27 -16.04 -14.73
N MET A 742 5.52 -14.73 -14.86
CA MET A 742 4.74 -13.85 -15.73
C MET A 742 4.76 -14.34 -17.19
N GLU A 743 5.92 -14.75 -17.70
CA GLU A 743 6.03 -15.29 -19.06
C GLU A 743 5.15 -16.53 -19.27
N LYS A 744 5.13 -17.46 -18.30
CA LYS A 744 4.27 -18.65 -18.36
C LYS A 744 2.79 -18.27 -18.39
N GLU A 745 2.36 -17.34 -17.54
CA GLU A 745 0.98 -16.87 -17.48
C GLU A 745 0.56 -16.12 -18.77
N LEU A 746 1.45 -15.30 -19.33
CA LEU A 746 1.20 -14.61 -20.60
C LEU A 746 1.13 -15.59 -21.78
N ILE A 747 1.97 -16.63 -21.81
CA ILE A 747 1.89 -17.70 -22.80
C ILE A 747 0.53 -18.39 -22.71
N GLN A 748 0.08 -18.73 -21.50
CA GLN A 748 -1.23 -19.35 -21.30
C GLN A 748 -2.37 -18.45 -21.81
N LEU A 749 -2.32 -17.14 -21.53
CA LEU A 749 -3.34 -16.20 -22.01
C LEU A 749 -3.35 -16.04 -23.54
N ILE A 750 -2.20 -16.14 -24.19
CA ILE A 750 -2.09 -16.12 -25.66
C ILE A 750 -2.66 -17.42 -26.24
N LEU A 751 -2.35 -18.58 -25.64
CA LEU A 751 -2.88 -19.88 -26.06
C LEU A 751 -4.41 -19.95 -25.90
N GLU A 752 -4.95 -19.39 -24.81
CA GLU A 752 -6.39 -19.26 -24.58
C GLU A 752 -7.06 -18.20 -25.47
N SER A 753 -6.30 -17.51 -26.32
CA SER A 753 -6.79 -16.43 -27.21
C SER A 753 -7.46 -15.26 -26.46
N LYS A 754 -7.14 -15.08 -25.17
CA LYS A 754 -7.60 -13.93 -24.36
C LYS A 754 -6.78 -12.67 -24.68
N ILE A 755 -5.53 -12.83 -25.11
CA ILE A 755 -4.64 -11.75 -25.54
C ILE A 755 -4.09 -12.09 -26.93
N CYS A 756 -4.24 -11.16 -27.87
CA CYS A 756 -3.61 -11.24 -29.19
C CYS A 756 -2.21 -10.61 -29.12
N ALA A 757 -1.19 -11.40 -28.76
CA ALA A 757 0.19 -10.91 -28.66
C ALA A 757 1.23 -11.98 -29.05
N LYS A 758 2.45 -11.52 -29.34
CA LYS A 758 3.65 -12.33 -29.56
C LYS A 758 4.74 -11.94 -28.56
N ILE A 759 5.43 -12.94 -28.01
CA ILE A 759 6.54 -12.71 -27.07
C ILE A 759 7.87 -12.81 -27.83
N ASP A 760 8.65 -11.73 -27.83
CA ASP A 760 10.06 -11.75 -28.20
C ASP A 760 10.88 -12.16 -26.98
N ASN A 761 11.30 -13.43 -26.95
CA ASN A 761 12.04 -14.00 -25.84
C ASN A 761 13.49 -13.46 -25.74
N ILE A 762 14.08 -12.97 -26.84
CA ILE A 762 15.47 -12.47 -26.86
C ILE A 762 15.51 -11.10 -26.21
N ASN A 763 14.67 -10.18 -26.69
CA ASN A 763 14.65 -8.81 -26.19
C ASN A 763 13.72 -8.62 -24.99
N LYS A 764 12.93 -9.64 -24.63
CA LYS A 764 11.94 -9.62 -23.54
C LYS A 764 10.85 -8.56 -23.74
N PHE A 765 10.36 -8.45 -24.97
CA PHE A 765 9.21 -7.61 -25.31
C PHE A 765 7.96 -8.46 -25.61
N LEU A 766 6.80 -7.94 -25.23
CA LEU A 766 5.51 -8.40 -25.67
C LEU A 766 5.01 -7.46 -26.77
N ILE A 767 4.77 -8.00 -27.96
CA ILE A 767 4.27 -7.28 -29.13
C ILE A 767 2.77 -7.60 -29.25
N ILE A 768 1.93 -6.58 -29.10
CA ILE A 768 0.48 -6.72 -29.19
C ILE A 768 0.09 -6.64 -30.66
N LEU A 769 -0.67 -7.64 -31.11
CA LEU A 769 -1.17 -7.73 -32.46
C LEU A 769 -2.61 -7.25 -32.46
N GLU A 770 -2.83 -6.03 -32.92
CA GLU A 770 -4.18 -5.60 -33.30
C GLU A 770 -4.44 -6.07 -34.73
N PRO A 771 -5.30 -7.09 -34.96
CA PRO A 771 -5.72 -7.42 -36.31
C PRO A 771 -6.52 -6.25 -36.89
N TYR A 772 -6.28 -5.89 -38.14
CA TYR A 772 -7.12 -4.90 -38.83
C TYR A 772 -8.57 -5.39 -38.80
N GLN A 773 -9.51 -4.52 -38.38
CA GLN A 773 -10.92 -4.88 -38.23
C GLN A 773 -11.53 -5.49 -39.50
N GLN A 774 -11.02 -5.09 -40.67
CA GLN A 774 -11.44 -5.63 -41.96
C GLN A 774 -11.07 -7.11 -42.10
N ASP A 775 -9.84 -7.51 -41.75
CA ASP A 775 -9.36 -8.87 -41.91
C ASP A 775 -10.15 -9.87 -41.04
N MET A 776 -10.45 -9.51 -39.78
CA MET A 776 -11.29 -10.34 -38.91
C MET A 776 -12.71 -10.52 -39.48
N VAL A 777 -13.29 -9.45 -40.01
CA VAL A 777 -14.63 -9.51 -40.62
C VAL A 777 -14.61 -10.41 -41.85
N TYR A 778 -13.58 -10.28 -42.71
CA TYR A 778 -13.39 -11.16 -43.87
C TYR A 778 -13.22 -12.63 -43.47
N GLU A 779 -12.37 -12.95 -42.50
CA GLU A 779 -12.20 -14.33 -42.02
C GLU A 779 -13.49 -14.90 -41.44
N LYS A 780 -14.22 -14.11 -40.63
CA LYS A 780 -15.50 -14.54 -40.06
C LYS A 780 -16.54 -14.79 -41.13
N ILE A 781 -16.64 -13.90 -42.14
CA ILE A 781 -17.54 -14.08 -43.29
C ILE A 781 -17.15 -15.33 -44.09
N LEU A 782 -15.86 -15.57 -44.33
CA LEU A 782 -15.37 -16.77 -45.02
C LEU A 782 -15.74 -18.04 -44.25
N LYS A 783 -15.59 -18.04 -42.92
CA LYS A 783 -15.95 -19.17 -42.06
C LYS A 783 -17.45 -19.45 -42.10
N ILE A 784 -18.29 -18.42 -41.94
CA ILE A 784 -19.75 -18.53 -42.04
C ILE A 784 -20.16 -19.01 -43.44
N SER A 785 -19.55 -18.47 -44.50
CA SER A 785 -19.82 -18.87 -45.89
C SER A 785 -19.49 -20.34 -46.12
N ASN A 786 -18.35 -20.81 -45.60
CA ASN A 786 -17.94 -22.21 -45.69
C ASN A 786 -18.86 -23.15 -44.90
N GLU A 787 -19.25 -22.77 -43.69
CA GLU A 787 -20.22 -23.51 -42.87
C GLU A 787 -21.58 -23.58 -43.56
N TYR A 788 -22.06 -22.46 -44.11
CA TYR A 788 -23.31 -22.41 -44.87
C TYR A 788 -23.24 -23.30 -46.12
N LYS A 789 -22.16 -23.23 -46.90
CA LYS A 789 -21.94 -24.09 -48.07
C LYS A 789 -21.90 -25.57 -47.70
N ARG A 790 -21.26 -25.91 -46.59
CA ARG A 790 -21.21 -27.28 -46.06
C ARG A 790 -22.59 -27.76 -45.62
N SER A 791 -23.32 -26.95 -44.86
CA SER A 791 -24.68 -27.24 -44.41
C SER A 791 -25.65 -27.42 -45.58
N ALA A 792 -25.62 -26.52 -46.57
CA ALA A 792 -26.44 -26.62 -47.78
C ALA A 792 -26.13 -27.90 -48.58
N LYS A 793 -24.85 -28.25 -48.75
CA LYS A 793 -24.46 -29.52 -49.40
C LYS A 793 -24.97 -30.74 -48.65
N LEU A 794 -24.85 -30.75 -47.32
CA LEU A 794 -25.36 -31.85 -46.48
C LEU A 794 -26.88 -31.98 -46.61
N SER A 795 -27.61 -30.86 -46.59
CA SER A 795 -29.06 -30.84 -46.80
C SER A 795 -29.47 -31.33 -48.20
N LEU A 796 -28.72 -30.97 -49.25
CA LEU A 796 -28.95 -31.47 -50.61
C LEU A 796 -28.71 -32.98 -50.71
N ILE A 797 -27.59 -33.47 -50.16
CA ILE A 797 -27.29 -34.91 -50.10
C ILE A 797 -28.38 -35.65 -49.32
N HIS A 798 -28.83 -35.08 -48.20
CA HIS A 798 -29.93 -35.65 -47.42
C HIS A 798 -31.23 -35.71 -48.23
N MET A 799 -31.60 -34.64 -48.95
CA MET A 799 -32.77 -34.64 -49.84
C MET A 799 -32.65 -35.68 -50.95
N GLU A 800 -31.49 -35.85 -51.58
CA GLU A 800 -31.27 -36.88 -52.60
C GLU A 800 -31.36 -38.29 -52.02
N LEU A 801 -30.78 -38.53 -50.85
CA LEU A 801 -30.89 -39.81 -50.15
C LEU A 801 -32.35 -40.11 -49.79
N VAL A 802 -33.09 -39.14 -49.25
CA VAL A 802 -34.52 -39.30 -48.93
C VAL A 802 -35.32 -39.58 -50.20
N LYS A 803 -35.06 -38.88 -51.32
CA LYS A 803 -35.72 -39.18 -52.60
C LYS A 803 -35.39 -40.58 -53.10
N LYS A 804 -34.14 -41.02 -53.05
CA LYS A 804 -33.74 -42.37 -53.48
C LYS A 804 -34.30 -43.47 -52.57
N VAL A 805 -34.25 -43.28 -51.25
CA VAL A 805 -34.84 -44.21 -50.27
C VAL A 805 -36.35 -44.27 -50.44
N LYS A 806 -37.02 -43.14 -50.61
CA LYS A 806 -38.46 -43.10 -50.89
C LYS A 806 -38.78 -43.77 -52.22
N PHE A 807 -37.99 -43.55 -53.27
CA PHE A 807 -38.16 -44.25 -54.55
C PHE A 807 -37.96 -45.76 -54.40
N ILE A 808 -36.99 -46.22 -53.62
CA ILE A 808 -36.77 -47.64 -53.33
C ILE A 808 -37.95 -48.21 -52.52
N ILE A 809 -38.44 -47.50 -51.50
CA ILE A 809 -39.59 -47.92 -50.70
C ILE A 809 -40.86 -47.96 -51.57
N ASP A 810 -41.11 -46.93 -52.37
CA ASP A 810 -42.25 -46.88 -53.29
C ASP A 810 -42.15 -47.98 -54.35
N TYR A 811 -40.95 -48.26 -54.87
CA TYR A 811 -40.72 -49.37 -55.81
C TYR A 811 -40.95 -50.73 -55.15
N ILE A 812 -40.47 -50.94 -53.92
CA ILE A 812 -40.74 -52.16 -53.13
C ILE A 812 -42.23 -52.29 -52.83
N LEU A 813 -42.92 -51.21 -52.44
CA LEU A 813 -44.36 -51.22 -52.18
C LEU A 813 -45.18 -51.50 -53.45
N ILE A 814 -44.78 -50.97 -54.61
CA ILE A 814 -45.39 -51.29 -55.90
C ILE A 814 -45.13 -52.76 -56.28
N TYR A 815 -43.93 -53.28 -56.01
CA TYR A 815 -43.59 -54.67 -56.29
C TYR A 815 -44.36 -55.63 -55.38
N ILE A 816 -44.48 -55.32 -54.08
CA ILE A 816 -45.29 -56.07 -53.11
C ILE A 816 -46.78 -55.96 -53.48
N GLY A 817 -47.26 -54.77 -53.85
CA GLY A 817 -48.65 -54.56 -54.28
C GLY A 817 -49.00 -55.31 -55.56
N LYS A 818 -48.07 -55.40 -56.52
CA LYS A 818 -48.25 -56.24 -57.72
C LYS A 818 -48.23 -57.73 -57.40
N LEU A 819 -47.32 -58.19 -56.54
CA LEU A 819 -47.29 -59.58 -56.06
C LEU A 819 -48.58 -59.96 -55.32
N GLY A 820 -49.13 -59.05 -54.51
CA GLY A 820 -50.41 -59.24 -53.82
C GLY A 820 -51.65 -59.13 -54.70
N SER A 821 -51.52 -58.67 -55.96
CA SER A 821 -52.60 -58.69 -56.96
C SER A 821 -52.50 -59.85 -57.95
N SER A 822 -51.40 -60.64 -57.88
CA SER A 822 -51.16 -61.84 -58.68
C SER A 822 -51.20 -63.15 -57.86
N LEU A 823 -51.46 -63.04 -56.55
CA LEU A 823 -51.86 -64.11 -55.63
C LEU A 823 -53.36 -63.95 -55.35
#